data_AF-A0A0U1LW04-F1
#
_entry.id   AF-A0A0U1LW04-F1
#
_cell.length_a   1.000
_cell.length_b   1.000
_cell.length_c   1.000
_cell.angle_alpha   90.00
_cell.angle_beta   90.00
_cell.angle_gamma   90.00
#
_symmetry.space_group_name_H-M   'P 1'
#
loop_
_entity.id
_entity.type
_entity.pdbx_description
1 polymer ?
#
loop_
_entity_poly.entity_id
_entity_poly.type
_entity_poly.pdbx_seq_one_letter_code
_entity_poly.pdbx_strand_id
1 'polypeptide(L)'
;MATTFDEKISFSSNGLEFYGLFKRGLRVRAQPLIVLLHGGGATAAFFDNTVVSYVKDYNKLGHDVLNIYRPGYGGTPTPTTKTPLRDSIPAFVDFIEQVYNEKSAAKHNNSGIVLIGHSLGGGFALAVTYEARGRLPILGVSSMGCLPTLKQVRIIPEPETEPDNPRYVTENTPENIKKYMGDVDWVNLDALTKELVEVVFEPGVKSEIREYLTKELFEYMTEEVFPGITVPVQYLAGESEILWDSEEEGQPIFADLASRFRNSPEVDAAILPRGGHNYEFSKNVGLLLERRHKFVQSAIARNKASPIATATTNGHAEDAFTSVPVLDYAETASPSTRLNFLKGLKDAIVNVGFFYLKNTGVPDHVQQLFTEQAIALFNLPLEKKLKIEMVNSKHFLGYARLGQEVTARKNDYREQFDFATELPAPGPDEPLYRNLRGPNQWPDPEALPQFRSALEGYLDQIDKLAKSFKSLVAEALELPSNAFSQFFDHPQQNKLKLIRYPEPAEAKADEDTQGVGPHKDSCFLTFLLQGTPHTGLEVQNKAGTWLPVKPIPGTLVINIGRALEAITGGVCTATTHRVNLRRENYLDEQGQSLGARFSFAVFQGVSLDLGAQRINVDIPQHIKDLVKDDKVRSDAEATFNQMFTGNIGEGTLIARITSHQDVAERWYPDLLAQALKAQKDGYQ
;
A
#
# COMPACT_ATOMS: atom_id res chain seq x y z
N MET A 1 19.60 -27.19 25.20
CA MET A 1 18.27 -27.42 25.78
C MET A 1 17.26 -26.61 25.00
N ALA A 2 16.08 -27.18 24.74
CA ALA A 2 14.92 -26.44 24.25
C ALA A 2 14.60 -25.24 25.15
N THR A 3 13.84 -24.29 24.64
CA THR A 3 13.57 -23.05 25.36
C THR A 3 12.57 -23.27 26.48
N THR A 4 12.76 -22.66 27.65
CA THR A 4 11.70 -22.63 28.66
C THR A 4 10.61 -21.67 28.20
N PHE A 5 9.39 -22.16 28.04
CA PHE A 5 8.23 -21.33 27.73
C PHE A 5 7.74 -20.62 28.99
N ASP A 6 7.15 -19.44 28.82
CA ASP A 6 6.66 -18.65 29.95
C ASP A 6 5.29 -19.16 30.40
N GLU A 7 4.48 -19.65 29.46
CA GLU A 7 3.11 -20.09 29.72
C GLU A 7 2.66 -21.19 28.75
N LYS A 8 1.89 -22.16 29.27
CA LYS A 8 1.09 -23.11 28.48
C LYS A 8 -0.36 -22.63 28.48
N ILE A 9 -0.90 -22.33 27.30
CA ILE A 9 -2.25 -21.78 27.13
C ILE A 9 -3.12 -22.88 26.52
N SER A 10 -4.08 -23.41 27.29
CA SER A 10 -5.01 -24.44 26.80
C SER A 10 -6.21 -23.79 26.12
N PHE A 11 -6.73 -24.44 25.07
CA PHE A 11 -7.87 -23.96 24.31
C PHE A 11 -8.82 -25.13 23.99
N SER A 12 -10.11 -24.86 24.09
CA SER A 12 -11.16 -25.81 23.77
C SER A 12 -12.28 -25.12 23.01
N SER A 13 -12.62 -25.63 21.84
CA SER A 13 -13.74 -25.11 21.03
C SER A 13 -14.33 -26.23 20.18
N ASN A 14 -15.66 -26.31 20.10
CA ASN A 14 -16.40 -27.29 19.28
C ASN A 14 -15.93 -28.75 19.46
N GLY A 15 -15.57 -29.15 20.69
CA GLY A 15 -15.09 -30.51 20.99
C GLY A 15 -13.63 -30.79 20.59
N LEU A 16 -12.91 -29.79 20.10
CA LEU A 16 -11.47 -29.82 19.91
C LEU A 16 -10.78 -29.32 21.18
N GLU A 17 -9.74 -30.03 21.62
CA GLU A 17 -8.89 -29.63 22.72
C GLU A 17 -7.44 -29.58 22.25
N PHE A 18 -6.78 -28.47 22.48
CA PHE A 18 -5.36 -28.30 22.15
C PHE A 18 -4.73 -27.17 22.97
N TYR A 19 -3.44 -26.91 22.78
CA TYR A 19 -2.75 -25.87 23.54
C TYR A 19 -1.58 -25.25 22.77
N GLY A 20 -1.24 -24.03 23.15
CA GLY A 20 -0.05 -23.32 22.68
C GLY A 20 0.94 -23.10 23.80
N LEU A 21 2.23 -23.16 23.46
CA LEU A 21 3.31 -22.72 24.32
C LEU A 21 3.71 -21.30 23.93
N PHE A 22 3.54 -20.35 24.85
CA PHE A 22 3.78 -18.94 24.61
C PHE A 22 5.12 -18.51 25.22
N LYS A 23 5.86 -17.69 24.45
CA LYS A 23 7.09 -17.05 24.91
C LYS A 23 7.08 -15.56 24.59
N ARG A 24 7.30 -14.72 25.60
CA ARG A 24 7.35 -13.26 25.52
C ARG A 24 8.68 -12.77 24.93
N GLY A 25 8.63 -11.85 23.97
CA GLY A 25 9.79 -11.20 23.35
C GLY A 25 10.72 -10.50 24.34
N LEU A 26 12.04 -10.57 24.13
CA LEU A 26 13.06 -10.01 25.04
C LEU A 26 13.25 -8.48 24.97
N ARG A 27 12.52 -7.75 24.11
CA ARG A 27 12.75 -6.32 23.83
C ARG A 27 11.56 -5.44 24.22
N VAL A 28 11.84 -4.16 24.52
CA VAL A 28 10.84 -3.15 24.94
C VAL A 28 9.86 -2.75 23.82
N ARG A 29 10.27 -2.89 22.54
CA ARG A 29 9.41 -2.54 21.40
C ARG A 29 8.68 -3.78 20.89
N ALA A 30 7.34 -3.72 20.86
CA ALA A 30 6.51 -4.81 20.37
C ALA A 30 6.81 -5.13 18.89
N GLN A 31 6.99 -6.41 18.61
CA GLN A 31 7.23 -7.01 17.29
C GLN A 31 6.04 -7.92 16.93
N PRO A 32 5.88 -8.33 15.66
CA PRO A 32 4.80 -9.25 15.27
C PRO A 32 4.80 -10.52 16.12
N LEU A 33 3.61 -11.04 16.40
CA LEU A 33 3.46 -12.38 16.97
C LEU A 33 3.83 -13.42 15.91
N ILE A 34 4.78 -14.29 16.23
CA ILE A 34 5.13 -15.42 15.37
C ILE A 34 4.32 -16.64 15.81
N VAL A 35 3.52 -17.18 14.90
CA VAL A 35 2.73 -18.39 15.15
C VAL A 35 3.35 -19.56 14.39
N LEU A 36 3.65 -20.63 15.10
CA LEU A 36 4.35 -21.81 14.57
C LEU A 36 3.40 -23.01 14.52
N LEU A 37 3.28 -23.63 13.34
CA LEU A 37 2.34 -24.72 13.04
C LEU A 37 3.07 -25.93 12.45
N HIS A 38 3.22 -26.98 13.25
CA HIS A 38 4.03 -28.15 12.88
C HIS A 38 3.34 -29.06 11.86
N GLY A 39 4.13 -29.87 11.16
CA GLY A 39 3.66 -30.84 10.18
C GLY A 39 2.93 -32.04 10.79
N GLY A 40 2.41 -32.91 9.91
CA GLY A 40 1.77 -34.15 10.32
C GLY A 40 2.77 -35.10 10.97
N GLY A 41 2.54 -35.43 12.23
CA GLY A 41 3.36 -36.38 13.00
C GLY A 41 4.54 -35.80 13.74
N ALA A 42 4.84 -34.55 13.46
CA ALA A 42 5.64 -33.74 14.34
C ALA A 42 4.77 -33.22 15.49
N THR A 43 5.41 -32.74 16.55
CA THR A 43 4.77 -31.90 17.58
C THR A 43 5.33 -30.49 17.51
N ALA A 44 4.87 -29.59 18.39
CA ALA A 44 5.41 -28.23 18.45
C ALA A 44 6.93 -28.19 18.77
N ALA A 45 7.49 -29.27 19.36
CA ALA A 45 8.93 -29.40 19.58
C ALA A 45 9.75 -29.41 18.27
N PHE A 46 9.11 -29.65 17.12
CA PHE A 46 9.74 -29.49 15.80
C PHE A 46 10.36 -28.11 15.61
N PHE A 47 9.68 -27.05 16.07
CA PHE A 47 10.17 -25.69 15.97
C PHE A 47 11.01 -25.23 17.17
N ASP A 48 11.11 -26.02 18.24
CA ASP A 48 11.93 -25.71 19.41
C ASP A 48 12.56 -26.94 20.03
N ASN A 49 13.79 -27.21 19.61
CA ASN A 49 14.59 -28.31 20.10
C ASN A 49 16.09 -27.95 20.16
N THR A 50 16.94 -28.95 20.41
CA THR A 50 18.38 -28.74 20.61
C THR A 50 19.14 -28.41 19.33
N VAL A 51 18.59 -28.74 18.16
CA VAL A 51 19.21 -28.52 16.85
C VAL A 51 18.70 -27.22 16.23
N VAL A 52 17.37 -27.04 16.22
CA VAL A 52 16.71 -25.85 15.67
C VAL A 52 15.75 -25.29 16.69
N SER A 53 15.76 -23.97 16.87
CA SER A 53 14.83 -23.29 17.75
C SER A 53 14.38 -21.96 17.18
N TYR A 54 13.30 -21.99 16.40
CA TYR A 54 12.62 -20.79 15.92
C TYR A 54 12.09 -19.94 17.07
N VAL A 55 11.65 -20.59 18.15
CA VAL A 55 11.25 -19.93 19.38
C VAL A 55 12.39 -19.07 19.90
N LYS A 56 13.58 -19.62 20.09
CA LYS A 56 14.75 -18.87 20.58
C LYS A 56 15.20 -17.80 19.58
N ASP A 57 15.21 -18.10 18.29
CA ASP A 57 15.71 -17.20 17.26
C ASP A 57 14.83 -15.96 17.11
N TYR A 58 13.51 -16.12 16.97
CA TYR A 58 12.59 -14.98 16.91
C TYR A 58 12.47 -14.25 18.26
N ASN A 59 12.57 -14.97 19.39
CA ASN A 59 12.52 -14.34 20.70
C ASN A 59 13.71 -13.40 20.96
N LYS A 60 14.92 -13.76 20.51
CA LYS A 60 16.10 -12.87 20.52
C LYS A 60 15.92 -11.61 19.68
N LEU A 61 15.16 -11.73 18.59
CA LEU A 61 14.79 -10.60 17.73
C LEU A 61 13.67 -9.74 18.34
N GLY A 62 13.10 -10.15 19.47
CA GLY A 62 12.09 -9.41 20.22
C GLY A 62 10.64 -9.80 19.91
N HIS A 63 10.42 -10.89 19.16
CA HIS A 63 9.09 -11.39 18.87
C HIS A 63 8.51 -12.16 20.04
N ASP A 64 7.20 -11.98 20.25
CA ASP A 64 6.39 -12.98 20.94
C ASP A 64 6.25 -14.19 20.01
N VAL A 65 6.29 -15.38 20.59
CA VAL A 65 6.17 -16.64 19.84
C VAL A 65 5.09 -17.51 20.46
N LEU A 66 4.15 -17.95 19.63
CA LEU A 66 3.13 -18.94 19.96
C LEU A 66 3.42 -20.23 19.20
N ASN A 67 3.86 -21.25 19.91
CA ASN A 67 4.19 -22.56 19.34
C ASN A 67 3.06 -23.55 19.66
N ILE A 68 2.27 -23.93 18.67
CA ILE A 68 1.00 -24.63 18.90
C ILE A 68 1.16 -26.14 18.78
N TYR A 69 0.71 -26.89 19.78
CA TYR A 69 0.42 -28.32 19.65
C TYR A 69 -0.96 -28.46 19.05
N ARG A 70 -1.06 -29.04 17.86
CA ARG A 70 -2.34 -29.19 17.17
C ARG A 70 -3.21 -30.29 17.82
N PRO A 71 -4.53 -30.30 17.61
CA PRO A 71 -5.40 -31.36 18.11
C PRO A 71 -4.89 -32.76 17.74
N GLY A 72 -4.89 -33.69 18.70
CA GLY A 72 -4.36 -35.04 18.53
C GLY A 72 -2.86 -35.18 18.77
N TYR A 73 -2.15 -34.11 19.15
CA TYR A 73 -0.73 -34.10 19.48
C TYR A 73 -0.47 -33.66 20.92
N GLY A 74 0.68 -34.03 21.48
CA GLY A 74 1.08 -33.57 22.82
C GLY A 74 0.14 -34.06 23.93
N GLY A 75 -0.47 -35.23 23.74
CA GLY A 75 -1.42 -35.84 24.68
C GLY A 75 -2.85 -35.30 24.58
N THR A 76 -3.17 -34.51 23.55
CA THR A 76 -4.54 -34.04 23.31
C THR A 76 -5.36 -35.06 22.51
N PRO A 77 -6.70 -35.12 22.69
CA PRO A 77 -7.55 -36.06 21.94
C PRO A 77 -7.46 -35.89 20.43
N THR A 78 -7.37 -37.00 19.69
CA THR A 78 -7.38 -36.99 18.21
C THR A 78 -8.78 -36.63 17.69
N PRO A 79 -8.92 -35.63 16.81
CA PRO A 79 -10.21 -35.31 16.19
C PRO A 79 -10.77 -36.51 15.41
N THR A 80 -12.07 -36.75 15.54
CA THR A 80 -12.77 -37.90 14.93
C THR A 80 -13.68 -37.54 13.77
N THR A 81 -13.74 -36.25 13.40
CA THR A 81 -14.57 -35.78 12.28
C THR A 81 -14.04 -36.26 10.93
N LYS A 82 -14.85 -36.10 9.87
CA LYS A 82 -14.45 -36.49 8.50
C LYS A 82 -13.44 -35.54 7.89
N THR A 83 -13.44 -34.28 8.33
CA THR A 83 -12.61 -33.18 7.84
C THR A 83 -11.86 -32.50 8.99
N PRO A 84 -11.06 -33.26 9.77
CA PRO A 84 -10.45 -32.79 11.01
C PRO A 84 -9.55 -31.56 10.85
N LEU A 85 -8.88 -31.36 9.72
CA LEU A 85 -8.15 -30.14 9.40
C LEU A 85 -9.13 -28.98 9.20
N ARG A 86 -10.04 -29.09 8.24
CA ARG A 86 -10.95 -27.98 7.92
C ARG A 86 -11.80 -27.56 9.13
N ASP A 87 -12.30 -28.53 9.87
CA ASP A 87 -13.11 -28.30 11.07
C ASP A 87 -12.32 -27.62 12.19
N SER A 88 -10.99 -27.78 12.20
CA SER A 88 -10.11 -27.14 13.17
C SER A 88 -9.74 -25.69 12.82
N ILE A 89 -9.84 -25.28 11.54
CA ILE A 89 -9.37 -23.94 11.11
C ILE A 89 -10.01 -22.80 11.94
N PRO A 90 -11.34 -22.74 12.12
CA PRO A 90 -11.95 -21.65 12.89
C PRO A 90 -11.48 -21.63 14.35
N ALA A 91 -11.30 -22.81 14.97
CA ALA A 91 -10.80 -22.91 16.34
C ALA A 91 -9.37 -22.36 16.48
N PHE A 92 -8.52 -22.50 15.45
CA PHE A 92 -7.19 -21.90 15.44
C PHE A 92 -7.24 -20.39 15.24
N VAL A 93 -8.12 -19.87 14.39
CA VAL A 93 -8.33 -18.42 14.27
C VAL A 93 -8.73 -17.84 15.62
N ASP A 94 -9.71 -18.45 16.30
CA ASP A 94 -10.18 -18.03 17.62
C ASP A 94 -9.07 -18.11 18.69
N PHE A 95 -8.27 -19.19 18.67
CA PHE A 95 -7.17 -19.34 19.62
C PHE A 95 -6.06 -18.30 19.39
N ILE A 96 -5.67 -18.08 18.13
CA ILE A 96 -4.65 -17.08 17.79
C ILE A 96 -5.17 -15.68 18.13
N GLU A 97 -6.45 -15.39 17.88
CA GLU A 97 -7.12 -14.15 18.27
C GLU A 97 -7.07 -13.94 19.78
N GLN A 98 -7.40 -14.96 20.57
CA GLN A 98 -7.31 -14.92 22.03
C GLN A 98 -5.89 -14.60 22.49
N VAL A 99 -4.88 -15.33 22.00
CA VAL A 99 -3.48 -15.12 22.40
C VAL A 99 -2.98 -13.74 21.96
N TYR A 100 -3.30 -13.31 20.73
CA TYR A 100 -2.93 -12.00 20.22
C TYR A 100 -3.51 -10.88 21.09
N ASN A 101 -4.80 -10.97 21.43
CA ASN A 101 -5.52 -9.95 22.19
C ASN A 101 -5.21 -9.96 23.69
N GLU A 102 -5.00 -11.12 24.30
CA GLU A 102 -4.81 -11.20 25.76
C GLU A 102 -3.34 -11.13 26.16
N LYS A 103 -2.47 -11.75 25.36
CA LYS A 103 -1.08 -11.97 25.73
C LYS A 103 -0.13 -11.13 24.91
N SER A 104 -0.25 -11.10 23.59
CA SER A 104 0.83 -10.54 22.75
C SER A 104 0.99 -9.02 22.90
N ALA A 105 2.24 -8.57 22.98
CA ALA A 105 2.57 -7.16 22.93
C ALA A 105 2.30 -6.54 21.55
N ALA A 106 2.22 -7.37 20.49
CA ALA A 106 1.97 -6.98 19.11
C ALA A 106 0.66 -6.20 18.91
N LYS A 107 -0.35 -6.43 19.78
CA LYS A 107 -1.62 -5.71 19.74
C LYS A 107 -1.48 -4.21 20.04
N HIS A 108 -0.52 -3.85 20.90
CA HIS A 108 -0.41 -2.48 21.42
C HIS A 108 0.16 -1.48 20.40
N ASN A 109 0.78 -1.97 19.34
CA ASN A 109 1.39 -1.14 18.30
C ASN A 109 1.08 -1.64 16.89
N ASN A 110 0.03 -2.47 16.75
CA ASN A 110 -0.38 -3.08 15.49
C ASN A 110 0.78 -3.73 14.71
N SER A 111 1.67 -4.44 15.41
CA SER A 111 2.78 -5.15 14.76
C SER A 111 2.35 -6.44 14.06
N GLY A 112 1.07 -6.79 14.10
CA GLY A 112 0.48 -7.90 13.36
C GLY A 112 0.97 -9.30 13.76
N ILE A 113 0.70 -10.26 12.88
CA ILE A 113 0.96 -11.70 13.06
C ILE A 113 1.67 -12.25 11.82
N VAL A 114 2.67 -13.10 12.00
CA VAL A 114 3.24 -13.90 10.90
C VAL A 114 3.08 -15.38 11.22
N LEU A 115 2.46 -16.12 10.30
CA LEU A 115 2.31 -17.58 10.43
C LEU A 115 3.45 -18.28 9.72
N ILE A 116 4.03 -19.29 10.37
CA ILE A 116 5.07 -20.14 9.81
C ILE A 116 4.66 -21.58 10.01
N GLY A 117 4.57 -22.31 8.90
CA GLY A 117 4.17 -23.71 8.90
C GLY A 117 5.15 -24.59 8.15
N HIS A 118 5.18 -25.86 8.55
CA HIS A 118 5.94 -26.94 7.91
C HIS A 118 5.04 -28.10 7.52
N SER A 119 5.29 -28.71 6.35
CA SER A 119 4.53 -29.82 5.80
C SER A 119 3.01 -29.52 5.88
N LEU A 120 2.22 -30.39 6.49
CA LEU A 120 0.79 -30.18 6.71
C LEU A 120 0.48 -28.88 7.46
N GLY A 121 1.34 -28.48 8.41
CA GLY A 121 1.24 -27.20 9.12
C GLY A 121 1.46 -25.99 8.23
N GLY A 122 2.18 -26.13 7.10
CA GLY A 122 2.29 -25.11 6.05
C GLY A 122 0.97 -24.88 5.34
N GLY A 123 0.31 -25.97 4.93
CA GLY A 123 -1.04 -25.90 4.35
C GLY A 123 -2.05 -25.35 5.33
N PHE A 124 -1.94 -25.78 6.58
CA PHE A 124 -2.78 -25.29 7.65
C PHE A 124 -2.58 -23.79 7.93
N ALA A 125 -1.33 -23.31 7.91
CA ALA A 125 -1.01 -21.88 8.04
C ALA A 125 -1.64 -21.06 6.91
N LEU A 126 -1.62 -21.56 5.67
CA LEU A 126 -2.30 -20.93 4.54
C LEU A 126 -3.82 -20.90 4.75
N ALA A 127 -4.42 -22.01 5.17
CA ALA A 127 -5.85 -22.11 5.39
C ALA A 127 -6.34 -21.23 6.57
N VAL A 128 -5.60 -21.16 7.67
CA VAL A 128 -5.84 -20.22 8.78
C VAL A 128 -5.70 -18.78 8.31
N THR A 129 -4.70 -18.49 7.46
CA THR A 129 -4.53 -17.14 6.90
C THR A 129 -5.72 -16.74 6.00
N TYR A 130 -6.22 -17.69 5.20
CA TYR A 130 -7.42 -17.50 4.40
C TYR A 130 -8.65 -17.23 5.28
N GLU A 131 -8.89 -18.06 6.29
CA GLU A 131 -10.08 -17.94 7.16
C GLU A 131 -10.04 -16.67 8.02
N ALA A 132 -8.86 -16.26 8.48
CA ALA A 132 -8.69 -15.11 9.36
C ALA A 132 -8.73 -13.75 8.63
N ARG A 133 -8.97 -13.71 7.32
CA ARG A 133 -9.05 -12.47 6.54
C ARG A 133 -10.05 -11.49 7.17
N GLY A 134 -9.59 -10.28 7.45
CA GLY A 134 -10.41 -9.24 8.07
C GLY A 134 -10.68 -9.44 9.56
N ARG A 135 -10.24 -10.56 10.16
CA ARG A 135 -10.33 -10.84 11.60
C ARG A 135 -9.00 -10.62 12.31
N LEU A 136 -7.91 -11.15 11.76
CA LEU A 136 -6.56 -11.04 12.34
C LEU A 136 -5.64 -10.16 11.48
N PRO A 137 -4.77 -9.34 12.10
CA PRO A 137 -3.79 -8.51 11.39
C PRO A 137 -2.58 -9.34 10.91
N ILE A 138 -2.81 -10.25 9.95
CA ILE A 138 -1.76 -11.10 9.40
C ILE A 138 -0.90 -10.29 8.41
N LEU A 139 0.42 -10.27 8.64
CA LEU A 139 1.39 -9.56 7.80
C LEU A 139 1.99 -10.43 6.70
N GLY A 140 1.88 -11.74 6.84
CA GLY A 140 2.37 -12.71 5.87
C GLY A 140 2.33 -14.14 6.41
N VAL A 141 2.48 -15.09 5.50
CA VAL A 141 2.50 -16.52 5.80
C VAL A 141 3.67 -17.20 5.08
N SER A 142 4.45 -17.98 5.82
CA SER A 142 5.53 -18.82 5.29
C SER A 142 5.13 -20.28 5.39
N SER A 143 4.98 -20.95 4.25
CA SER A 143 4.64 -22.37 4.15
C SER A 143 5.80 -23.12 3.53
N MET A 144 6.32 -24.11 4.25
CA MET A 144 7.26 -25.11 3.71
C MET A 144 6.53 -26.44 3.53
N GLY A 145 6.65 -27.09 2.38
CA GLY A 145 6.29 -28.50 2.22
C GLY A 145 4.81 -28.86 2.08
N CYS A 146 3.93 -27.91 1.78
CA CYS A 146 2.53 -28.18 1.47
C CYS A 146 2.26 -28.17 -0.03
N LEU A 147 2.24 -29.35 -0.64
CA LEU A 147 2.07 -29.57 -2.07
C LEU A 147 0.87 -30.50 -2.32
N PRO A 148 -0.37 -29.97 -2.28
CA PRO A 148 -1.54 -30.80 -2.55
C PRO A 148 -1.48 -31.29 -4.00
N THR A 149 -1.65 -32.60 -4.22
CA THR A 149 -1.64 -33.24 -5.56
C THR A 149 -2.69 -34.34 -5.66
N LEU A 150 -3.38 -34.40 -6.81
CA LEU A 150 -4.33 -35.47 -7.15
C LEU A 150 -3.63 -36.73 -7.68
N LYS A 151 -2.45 -36.57 -8.29
CA LYS A 151 -1.60 -37.72 -8.64
C LYS A 151 -0.93 -38.17 -7.36
N GLN A 152 -1.12 -39.44 -6.99
CA GLN A 152 -0.47 -40.05 -5.83
C GLN A 152 1.06 -39.96 -5.98
N VAL A 153 1.66 -38.86 -5.54
CA VAL A 153 3.05 -38.86 -5.08
C VAL A 153 2.98 -39.66 -3.80
N ARG A 154 3.25 -40.98 -3.88
CA ARG A 154 2.96 -41.93 -2.79
C ARG A 154 3.87 -41.67 -1.58
N ILE A 155 3.54 -40.68 -0.75
CA ILE A 155 4.03 -40.53 0.65
C ILE A 155 3.84 -41.81 1.43
N ILE A 156 2.78 -42.54 1.09
CA ILE A 156 2.36 -43.72 1.82
C ILE A 156 1.93 -44.76 0.78
N PRO A 157 2.69 -45.86 0.59
CA PRO A 157 2.22 -46.97 -0.24
C PRO A 157 1.15 -47.76 0.51
N GLU A 158 -0.13 -47.50 0.22
CA GLU A 158 -1.30 -48.22 0.77
C GLU A 158 -1.37 -48.26 2.32
N PRO A 159 -2.51 -48.61 2.95
CA PRO A 159 -2.56 -48.72 4.40
C PRO A 159 -1.79 -49.96 4.85
N GLU A 160 -0.50 -49.82 5.17
CA GLU A 160 0.16 -50.80 6.03
C GLU A 160 -0.59 -50.87 7.36
N THR A 161 -1.01 -52.10 7.68
CA THR A 161 -1.91 -52.54 8.74
C THR A 161 -1.32 -52.49 10.14
N GLU A 162 -0.27 -51.71 10.36
CA GLU A 162 0.43 -51.67 11.64
C GLU A 162 0.08 -50.39 12.42
N PRO A 163 -0.89 -50.45 13.35
CA PRO A 163 -1.23 -49.32 14.23
C PRO A 163 -0.07 -48.90 15.14
N ASP A 164 0.90 -49.79 15.36
CA ASP A 164 2.09 -49.59 16.18
C ASP A 164 3.33 -49.19 15.37
N ASN A 165 3.24 -49.14 14.03
CA ASN A 165 4.35 -48.77 13.16
C ASN A 165 4.63 -47.26 13.33
N PRO A 166 5.81 -46.89 13.84
CA PRO A 166 6.15 -45.49 14.02
C PRO A 166 6.48 -44.92 12.65
N ARG A 167 5.47 -44.30 12.04
CA ARG A 167 5.56 -43.62 10.73
C ARG A 167 6.55 -42.43 10.72
N TYR A 168 7.26 -42.22 11.83
CA TYR A 168 8.28 -41.22 12.06
C TYR A 168 9.48 -41.92 12.69
N VAL A 169 10.69 -41.54 12.27
CA VAL A 169 11.99 -42.20 12.45
C VAL A 169 12.25 -42.76 13.87
N THR A 170 11.58 -43.83 14.32
CA THR A 170 11.90 -44.45 15.61
C THR A 170 13.21 -45.21 15.56
N GLU A 171 13.62 -45.59 14.36
CA GLU A 171 14.90 -46.19 14.07
C GLU A 171 15.62 -45.33 13.03
N ASN A 172 16.78 -44.81 13.44
CA ASN A 172 17.67 -43.97 12.64
C ASN A 172 18.47 -44.83 11.63
N THR A 173 17.78 -45.61 10.78
CA THR A 173 18.39 -46.38 9.70
C THR A 173 18.48 -45.53 8.43
N PRO A 174 19.52 -45.70 7.59
CA PRO A 174 19.65 -44.98 6.32
C PRO A 174 18.39 -45.08 5.44
N GLU A 175 17.72 -46.24 5.43
CA GLU A 175 16.50 -46.48 4.67
C GLU A 175 15.32 -45.65 5.19
N ASN A 176 15.12 -45.58 6.50
CA ASN A 176 14.06 -44.78 7.11
C ASN A 176 14.31 -43.29 6.95
N ILE A 177 15.55 -42.84 7.11
CA ILE A 177 15.94 -41.45 6.89
C ILE A 177 15.66 -41.06 5.43
N LYS A 178 16.10 -41.90 4.48
CA LYS A 178 15.86 -41.68 3.06
C LYS A 178 14.37 -41.58 2.73
N LYS A 179 13.56 -42.44 3.34
CA LYS A 179 12.11 -42.49 3.14
C LYS A 179 11.36 -41.25 3.64
N TYR A 180 11.76 -40.69 4.80
CA TYR A 180 10.96 -39.64 5.48
C TYR A 180 11.62 -38.26 5.54
N MET A 181 12.94 -38.18 5.38
CA MET A 181 13.70 -36.92 5.54
C MET A 181 14.32 -36.46 4.22
N GLY A 182 14.63 -37.39 3.32
CA GLY A 182 15.33 -37.15 2.06
C GLY A 182 16.68 -37.86 2.04
N ASP A 183 17.48 -37.66 0.99
CA ASP A 183 18.76 -38.36 0.86
C ASP A 183 19.63 -38.20 2.12
N VAL A 184 20.19 -39.31 2.59
CA VAL A 184 20.99 -39.40 3.81
C VAL A 184 22.15 -38.40 3.77
N ASP A 185 22.71 -38.14 2.59
CA ASP A 185 23.81 -37.20 2.42
C ASP A 185 23.39 -35.74 2.64
N TRP A 186 22.10 -35.42 2.54
CA TRP A 186 21.54 -34.07 2.73
C TRP A 186 21.12 -33.81 4.17
N VAL A 187 20.85 -34.86 4.93
CA VAL A 187 20.38 -34.80 6.32
C VAL A 187 21.54 -34.63 7.27
N ASN A 188 21.36 -33.83 8.32
CA ASN A 188 22.30 -33.74 9.43
C ASN A 188 22.04 -34.90 10.40
N LEU A 189 22.75 -36.01 10.22
CA LEU A 189 22.56 -37.22 11.03
C LEU A 189 22.86 -36.99 12.52
N ASP A 190 23.83 -36.13 12.84
CA ASP A 190 24.18 -35.77 14.21
C ASP A 190 23.04 -35.01 14.92
N ALA A 191 22.15 -34.41 14.12
CA ALA A 191 20.94 -33.78 14.61
C ALA A 191 19.80 -34.77 14.89
N LEU A 192 19.91 -36.06 14.56
CA LEU A 192 18.84 -37.05 14.71
C LEU A 192 19.13 -38.06 15.82
N THR A 193 19.40 -37.56 17.04
CA THR A 193 19.51 -38.45 18.19
C THR A 193 18.16 -39.07 18.51
N LYS A 194 18.16 -40.27 19.09
CA LYS A 194 16.93 -40.99 19.45
C LYS A 194 16.02 -40.14 20.35
N GLU A 195 16.61 -39.47 21.34
CA GLU A 195 15.90 -38.63 22.30
C GLU A 195 15.24 -37.44 21.60
N LEU A 196 15.90 -36.86 20.60
CA LEU A 196 15.31 -35.76 19.85
C LEU A 196 14.13 -36.23 19.01
N VAL A 197 14.29 -37.35 18.31
CA VAL A 197 13.25 -37.89 17.45
C VAL A 197 11.99 -38.24 18.26
N GLU A 198 12.14 -38.87 19.42
CA GLU A 198 11.02 -39.23 20.31
C GLU A 198 10.26 -38.00 20.85
N VAL A 199 10.91 -36.83 20.94
CA VAL A 199 10.29 -35.58 21.40
C VAL A 199 9.65 -34.82 20.24
N VAL A 200 10.31 -34.79 19.08
CA VAL A 200 9.87 -34.04 17.91
C VAL A 200 8.74 -34.76 17.19
N PHE A 201 8.81 -36.08 17.08
CA PHE A 201 7.87 -36.86 16.30
C PHE A 201 7.06 -37.81 17.17
N GLU A 202 5.75 -37.81 16.97
CA GLU A 202 4.80 -38.59 17.73
C GLU A 202 4.30 -39.79 16.90
N PRO A 203 4.35 -41.02 17.42
CA PRO A 203 3.89 -42.19 16.68
C PRO A 203 2.37 -42.20 16.45
N GLY A 204 1.95 -42.99 15.46
CA GLY A 204 0.54 -43.24 15.16
C GLY A 204 -0.04 -42.34 14.05
N VAL A 205 -1.05 -42.88 13.36
CA VAL A 205 -1.73 -42.18 12.25
C VAL A 205 -2.68 -41.14 12.80
N LYS A 206 -2.45 -39.88 12.47
CA LYS A 206 -3.34 -38.78 12.85
C LYS A 206 -4.42 -38.62 11.77
N SER A 207 -5.66 -38.35 12.19
CA SER A 207 -6.85 -38.38 11.32
C SER A 207 -6.76 -37.39 10.15
N GLU A 208 -6.12 -36.24 10.37
CA GLU A 208 -5.81 -35.22 9.37
C GLU A 208 -4.99 -35.66 8.16
N ILE A 209 -4.12 -36.66 8.33
CA ILE A 209 -3.30 -37.16 7.21
C ILE A 209 -4.23 -37.81 6.16
N ARG A 210 -5.37 -38.36 6.59
CA ARG A 210 -6.36 -38.95 5.68
C ARG A 210 -7.08 -37.88 4.86
N GLU A 211 -7.41 -36.74 5.48
CA GLU A 211 -8.03 -35.62 4.80
C GLU A 211 -7.07 -34.97 3.80
N TYR A 212 -5.77 -34.90 4.12
CA TYR A 212 -4.76 -34.29 3.26
C TYR A 212 -4.71 -34.85 1.85
N LEU A 213 -5.05 -36.14 1.71
CA LEU A 213 -5.00 -36.88 0.44
C LEU A 213 -6.35 -36.88 -0.30
N THR A 214 -7.34 -36.13 0.18
CA THR A 214 -8.67 -36.08 -0.43
C THR A 214 -8.73 -35.11 -1.59
N LYS A 215 -9.59 -35.42 -2.57
CA LYS A 215 -9.87 -34.51 -3.68
C LYS A 215 -10.51 -33.22 -3.17
N GLU A 216 -11.38 -33.34 -2.17
CA GLU A 216 -12.10 -32.22 -1.55
C GLU A 216 -11.14 -31.24 -0.90
N LEU A 217 -10.11 -31.71 -0.18
CA LEU A 217 -9.10 -30.81 0.37
C LEU A 217 -8.21 -30.22 -0.72
N PHE A 218 -7.83 -30.99 -1.74
CA PHE A 218 -7.08 -30.47 -2.89
C PHE A 218 -7.82 -29.30 -3.54
N GLU A 219 -9.11 -29.46 -3.84
CA GLU A 219 -9.94 -28.41 -4.45
C GLU A 219 -10.08 -27.21 -3.49
N TYR A 220 -10.37 -27.44 -2.22
CA TYR A 220 -10.43 -26.37 -1.22
C TYR A 220 -9.12 -25.56 -1.17
N MET A 221 -7.96 -26.23 -1.12
CA MET A 221 -6.67 -25.54 -1.05
C MET A 221 -6.35 -24.77 -2.34
N THR A 222 -6.55 -25.39 -3.50
CA THR A 222 -6.07 -24.86 -4.78
C THR A 222 -7.04 -23.91 -5.48
N GLU A 223 -8.34 -24.02 -5.19
CA GLU A 223 -9.39 -23.20 -5.80
C GLU A 223 -9.95 -22.14 -4.84
N GLU A 224 -9.86 -22.34 -3.52
CA GLU A 224 -10.32 -21.36 -2.53
C GLU A 224 -9.16 -20.73 -1.77
N VAL A 225 -8.37 -21.54 -1.05
CA VAL A 225 -7.34 -21.02 -0.12
C VAL A 225 -6.27 -20.21 -0.83
N PHE A 226 -5.55 -20.83 -1.77
CA PHE A 226 -4.41 -20.21 -2.46
C PHE A 226 -4.80 -18.90 -3.18
N PRO A 227 -5.84 -18.87 -4.05
CA PRO A 227 -6.25 -17.63 -4.68
C PRO A 227 -6.85 -16.64 -3.68
N GLY A 228 -7.37 -17.08 -2.53
CA GLY A 228 -7.93 -16.20 -1.51
C GLY A 228 -6.90 -15.55 -0.57
N ILE A 229 -5.61 -15.88 -0.66
CA ILE A 229 -4.59 -15.22 0.17
C ILE A 229 -4.33 -13.81 -0.37
N THR A 230 -4.44 -12.81 0.51
CA THR A 230 -4.28 -11.37 0.19
C THR A 230 -3.11 -10.72 0.94
N VAL A 231 -2.26 -11.52 1.59
CA VAL A 231 -1.06 -11.09 2.31
C VAL A 231 0.17 -11.72 1.65
N PRO A 232 1.38 -11.14 1.79
CA PRO A 232 2.59 -11.75 1.26
C PRO A 232 2.74 -13.23 1.63
N VAL A 233 3.12 -14.06 0.66
CA VAL A 233 3.31 -15.50 0.83
C VAL A 233 4.77 -15.85 0.54
N GLN A 234 5.39 -16.61 1.44
CA GLN A 234 6.60 -17.37 1.15
C GLN A 234 6.21 -18.85 1.01
N TYR A 235 6.32 -19.39 -0.19
CA TYR A 235 5.91 -20.75 -0.53
C TYR A 235 7.14 -21.58 -0.90
N LEU A 236 7.59 -22.42 0.02
CA LEU A 236 8.85 -23.14 -0.11
C LEU A 236 8.59 -24.64 -0.21
N ALA A 237 9.43 -25.32 -0.97
CA ALA A 237 9.49 -26.78 -1.00
C ALA A 237 10.95 -27.22 -0.92
N GLY A 238 11.22 -28.38 -0.34
CA GLY A 238 12.51 -29.05 -0.46
C GLY A 238 12.56 -29.84 -1.75
N GLU A 239 13.76 -30.00 -2.31
CA GLU A 239 13.99 -30.88 -3.47
C GLU A 239 13.24 -32.21 -3.29
N SER A 240 13.52 -33.02 -2.26
CA SER A 240 12.81 -34.30 -2.10
C SER A 240 11.28 -34.17 -2.17
N GLU A 241 10.64 -33.16 -1.56
CA GLU A 241 9.18 -33.02 -1.57
C GLU A 241 8.57 -32.93 -2.98
N ILE A 242 9.33 -32.39 -3.93
CA ILE A 242 8.97 -32.26 -5.33
C ILE A 242 9.61 -33.37 -6.19
N LEU A 243 10.79 -33.84 -5.81
CA LEU A 243 11.67 -34.78 -6.52
C LEU A 243 11.36 -36.26 -6.27
N TRP A 244 10.23 -36.61 -5.65
CA TRP A 244 9.96 -38.02 -5.34
C TRP A 244 9.90 -38.92 -6.59
N ASP A 245 9.57 -38.37 -7.75
CA ASP A 245 9.65 -39.05 -9.04
C ASP A 245 10.76 -38.45 -9.95
N SER A 246 10.83 -37.12 -10.14
CA SER A 246 11.99 -36.39 -10.70
C SER A 246 11.84 -34.85 -10.61
N GLU A 247 12.94 -34.09 -10.78
CA GLU A 247 12.91 -32.60 -10.78
C GLU A 247 12.14 -32.04 -11.97
N GLU A 248 12.32 -32.70 -13.11
CA GLU A 248 11.66 -32.34 -14.36
C GLU A 248 10.14 -32.49 -14.25
N GLU A 249 9.64 -33.50 -13.53
CA GLU A 249 8.20 -33.73 -13.33
C GLU A 249 7.60 -32.88 -12.20
N GLY A 250 8.38 -32.63 -11.16
CA GLY A 250 7.90 -31.92 -9.98
C GLY A 250 7.89 -30.39 -10.12
N GLN A 251 8.86 -29.82 -10.84
CA GLN A 251 8.96 -28.37 -11.06
C GLN A 251 7.69 -27.76 -11.68
N PRO A 252 7.05 -28.36 -12.70
CA PRO A 252 5.77 -27.87 -13.23
C PRO A 252 4.63 -27.88 -12.21
N ILE A 253 4.59 -28.88 -11.33
CA ILE A 253 3.57 -28.98 -10.27
C ILE A 253 3.75 -27.83 -9.27
N PHE A 254 4.99 -27.60 -8.82
CA PHE A 254 5.29 -26.49 -7.92
C PHE A 254 4.94 -25.13 -8.54
N ALA A 255 5.30 -24.94 -9.82
CA ALA A 255 5.01 -23.72 -10.54
C ALA A 255 3.51 -23.47 -10.70
N ASP A 256 2.71 -24.52 -10.99
CA ASP A 256 1.25 -24.41 -11.02
C ASP A 256 0.70 -23.96 -9.67
N LEU A 257 1.08 -24.65 -8.59
CA LEU A 257 0.64 -24.33 -7.23
C LEU A 257 1.02 -22.91 -6.82
N ALA A 258 2.26 -22.48 -7.07
CA ALA A 258 2.71 -21.12 -6.78
C ALA A 258 1.95 -20.07 -7.60
N SER A 259 1.59 -20.37 -8.85
CA SER A 259 0.84 -19.43 -9.72
C SER A 259 -0.59 -19.15 -9.23
N ARG A 260 -1.14 -20.01 -8.36
CA ARG A 260 -2.51 -19.89 -7.85
C ARG A 260 -2.67 -18.80 -6.79
N PHE A 261 -1.59 -18.29 -6.18
CA PHE A 261 -1.59 -17.16 -5.25
C PHE A 261 -1.84 -15.80 -5.95
N ARG A 262 -2.87 -15.73 -6.78
CA ARG A 262 -3.16 -14.62 -7.72
C ARG A 262 -3.49 -13.29 -7.03
N ASN A 263 -4.01 -13.34 -5.81
CA ASN A 263 -4.35 -12.15 -5.02
C ASN A 263 -3.30 -11.79 -3.97
N SER A 264 -2.21 -12.57 -3.88
CA SER A 264 -1.12 -12.24 -2.97
C SER A 264 -0.33 -11.05 -3.55
N PRO A 265 -0.03 -10.01 -2.75
CA PRO A 265 0.79 -8.88 -3.21
C PRO A 265 2.24 -9.27 -3.51
N GLU A 266 2.71 -10.40 -2.97
CA GLU A 266 4.04 -10.95 -3.21
C GLU A 266 4.05 -12.46 -3.00
N VAL A 267 4.75 -13.19 -3.86
CA VAL A 267 4.94 -14.65 -3.75
C VAL A 267 6.43 -14.96 -3.84
N ASP A 268 7.08 -15.18 -2.70
CA ASP A 268 8.44 -15.75 -2.62
C ASP A 268 8.35 -17.27 -2.72
N ALA A 269 8.30 -17.78 -3.95
CA ALA A 269 8.26 -19.21 -4.24
C ALA A 269 9.63 -19.76 -4.60
N ALA A 270 10.09 -20.80 -3.91
CA ALA A 270 11.36 -21.45 -4.22
C ALA A 270 11.40 -22.92 -3.83
N ILE A 271 12.05 -23.73 -4.67
CA ILE A 271 12.53 -25.05 -4.30
C ILE A 271 13.91 -24.88 -3.67
N LEU A 272 14.07 -25.38 -2.45
CA LEU A 272 15.30 -25.34 -1.67
C LEU A 272 16.11 -26.61 -1.95
N PRO A 273 17.39 -26.46 -2.34
CA PRO A 273 18.18 -27.60 -2.76
C PRO A 273 18.60 -28.47 -1.57
N ARG A 274 18.70 -29.78 -1.82
CA ARG A 274 19.40 -30.76 -0.99
C ARG A 274 19.04 -30.68 0.51
N GLY A 275 17.77 -30.74 0.84
CA GLY A 275 17.34 -30.80 2.25
C GLY A 275 16.10 -31.63 2.56
N GLY A 276 15.33 -32.00 1.53
CA GLY A 276 14.21 -32.93 1.64
C GLY A 276 13.00 -32.47 2.46
N HIS A 277 12.12 -33.40 2.86
CA HIS A 277 10.81 -33.10 3.47
C HIS A 277 10.88 -32.53 4.88
N ASN A 278 11.98 -32.76 5.60
CA ASN A 278 12.19 -32.24 6.94
C ASN A 278 13.42 -31.34 6.94
N TYR A 279 13.33 -30.28 6.14
CA TYR A 279 14.46 -29.41 5.77
C TYR A 279 15.15 -28.76 6.97
N GLU A 280 14.45 -28.57 8.08
CA GLU A 280 14.97 -28.11 9.36
C GLU A 280 16.07 -29.03 9.93
N PHE A 281 16.08 -30.32 9.57
CA PHE A 281 17.13 -31.27 9.96
C PHE A 281 18.15 -31.52 8.86
N SER A 282 18.11 -30.75 7.77
CA SER A 282 19.10 -30.83 6.70
C SER A 282 20.40 -30.09 7.05
N LYS A 283 21.47 -30.43 6.36
CA LYS A 283 22.74 -29.67 6.38
C LYS A 283 22.56 -28.23 5.85
N ASN A 284 21.48 -27.97 5.12
CA ASN A 284 21.16 -26.67 4.52
C ASN A 284 20.14 -25.85 5.32
N VAL A 285 19.79 -26.25 6.54
CA VAL A 285 18.80 -25.53 7.39
C VAL A 285 19.08 -24.02 7.50
N GLY A 286 20.35 -23.60 7.45
CA GLY A 286 20.73 -22.19 7.45
C GLY A 286 20.08 -21.38 6.31
N LEU A 287 19.90 -21.97 5.13
CA LEU A 287 19.24 -21.32 3.99
C LEU A 287 17.75 -21.05 4.27
N LEU A 288 17.07 -22.03 4.86
CA LEU A 288 15.65 -21.90 5.23
C LEU A 288 15.49 -20.84 6.32
N LEU A 289 16.33 -20.86 7.35
CA LEU A 289 16.31 -19.88 8.43
C LEU A 289 16.59 -18.46 7.89
N GLU A 290 17.58 -18.28 7.02
CA GLU A 290 17.87 -16.99 6.41
C GLU A 290 16.68 -16.47 5.59
N ARG A 291 16.08 -17.33 4.76
CA ARG A 291 14.90 -16.97 3.95
C ARG A 291 13.69 -16.60 4.80
N ARG A 292 13.40 -17.36 5.85
CA ARG A 292 12.29 -17.05 6.78
C ARG A 292 12.54 -15.75 7.54
N HIS A 293 13.77 -15.50 8.00
CA HIS A 293 14.13 -14.23 8.63
C HIS A 293 13.96 -13.04 7.69
N LYS A 294 14.46 -13.15 6.44
CA LYS A 294 14.27 -12.12 5.42
C LYS A 294 12.79 -11.86 5.15
N PHE A 295 12.00 -12.91 4.99
CA PHE A 295 10.55 -12.79 4.79
C PHE A 295 9.85 -12.06 5.95
N VAL A 296 10.15 -12.45 7.20
CA VAL A 296 9.60 -11.79 8.39
C VAL A 296 10.04 -10.33 8.47
N GLN A 297 11.31 -10.03 8.20
CA GLN A 297 11.81 -8.65 8.16
C GLN A 297 11.13 -7.81 7.09
N SER A 298 10.94 -8.36 5.90
CA SER A 298 10.22 -7.69 4.80
C SER A 298 8.75 -7.48 5.16
N ALA A 299 8.09 -8.44 5.81
CA ALA A 299 6.72 -8.29 6.30
C ALA A 299 6.61 -7.17 7.35
N ILE A 300 7.59 -7.06 8.27
CA ILE A 300 7.66 -5.96 9.25
C ILE A 300 7.92 -4.62 8.56
N ALA A 301 8.87 -4.57 7.63
CA ALA A 301 9.22 -3.36 6.89
C ALA A 301 8.01 -2.84 6.10
N ARG A 302 7.26 -3.74 5.47
CA ARG A 302 5.99 -3.42 4.80
C ARG A 302 4.92 -2.94 5.77
N ASN A 303 4.73 -3.59 6.91
CA ASN A 303 3.78 -3.12 7.92
C ASN A 303 4.17 -1.73 8.47
N LYS A 304 5.46 -1.42 8.57
CA LYS A 304 5.95 -0.08 8.91
C LYS A 304 5.80 0.92 7.76
N ALA A 305 5.80 0.46 6.51
CA ALA A 305 5.61 1.27 5.31
C ALA A 305 4.13 1.46 4.93
N SER A 306 3.23 0.58 5.40
CA SER A 306 1.77 0.60 5.25
C SER A 306 1.11 0.58 6.63
N PRO A 307 0.80 1.73 7.23
CA PRO A 307 0.06 1.74 8.48
C PRO A 307 -1.43 1.48 8.18
N ILE A 308 -1.94 0.26 8.35
CA ILE A 308 -3.39 0.01 8.52
C ILE A 308 -3.64 -0.78 9.81
N ALA A 309 -4.18 -0.04 10.77
CA ALA A 309 -5.12 -0.35 11.88
C ALA A 309 -5.12 -1.71 12.61
N THR A 310 -5.16 -1.65 13.95
CA THR A 310 -6.10 -2.45 14.76
C THR A 310 -6.74 -1.61 15.87
N ALA A 311 -7.96 -2.02 16.19
CA ALA A 311 -8.99 -1.31 16.92
C ALA A 311 -8.70 -1.06 18.40
N THR A 312 -9.09 0.11 18.89
CA THR A 312 -9.68 0.26 20.22
C THR A 312 -10.88 1.19 20.15
N THR A 313 -11.94 0.76 20.82
CA THR A 313 -13.27 1.34 20.99
C THR A 313 -13.28 2.85 21.23
N ASN A 314 -13.92 3.60 20.33
CA ASN A 314 -15.01 4.54 20.61
C ASN A 314 -15.53 5.08 19.27
N GLY A 315 -16.85 4.94 19.05
CA GLY A 315 -17.50 5.25 17.78
C GLY A 315 -17.16 6.64 17.26
N HIS A 316 -16.85 6.70 15.96
CA HIS A 316 -16.73 7.86 15.04
C HIS A 316 -15.54 7.72 14.04
N ALA A 317 -14.69 6.69 14.12
CA ALA A 317 -13.45 6.57 13.31
C ALA A 317 -13.38 5.42 12.27
N GLU A 318 -14.40 4.56 12.12
CA GLU A 318 -14.31 3.30 11.35
C GLU A 318 -14.21 3.45 9.81
N ASP A 319 -14.48 4.64 9.24
CA ASP A 319 -14.53 4.85 7.77
C ASP A 319 -13.34 5.66 7.20
N ALA A 320 -12.25 5.87 7.95
CA ALA A 320 -11.12 6.69 7.50
C ALA A 320 -10.00 5.86 6.87
N PHE A 321 -9.63 6.15 5.61
CA PHE A 321 -8.51 5.50 4.93
C PHE A 321 -7.20 5.68 5.70
N THR A 322 -6.30 4.71 5.58
CA THR A 322 -5.04 4.66 6.34
C THR A 322 -3.80 4.54 5.45
N SER A 323 -3.98 4.34 4.14
CA SER A 323 -2.92 4.43 3.13
C SER A 323 -3.45 5.06 1.84
N VAL A 324 -2.54 5.58 1.01
CA VAL A 324 -2.85 6.10 -0.32
C VAL A 324 -2.71 4.95 -1.34
N PRO A 325 -3.78 4.58 -2.07
CA PRO A 325 -3.76 3.42 -2.96
C PRO A 325 -2.89 3.66 -4.20
N VAL A 326 -2.47 2.56 -4.84
CA VAL A 326 -1.68 2.58 -6.09
C VAL A 326 -2.51 1.91 -7.18
N LEU A 327 -2.74 2.63 -8.29
CA LEU A 327 -3.47 2.14 -9.46
C LEU A 327 -2.53 1.97 -10.65
N ASP A 328 -2.75 0.91 -11.43
CA ASP A 328 -1.98 0.63 -12.64
C ASP A 328 -2.71 1.10 -13.90
N TYR A 329 -2.25 2.19 -14.51
CA TYR A 329 -2.92 2.73 -15.70
C TYR A 329 -2.87 1.77 -16.90
N ALA A 330 -1.90 0.86 -16.95
CA ALA A 330 -1.82 -0.13 -18.03
C ALA A 330 -3.00 -1.12 -18.03
N GLU A 331 -3.66 -1.33 -16.89
CA GLU A 331 -4.86 -2.17 -16.78
C GLU A 331 -6.04 -1.62 -17.60
N THR A 332 -6.02 -0.34 -17.98
CA THR A 332 -7.07 0.27 -18.82
C THR A 332 -7.08 -0.24 -20.25
N ALA A 333 -5.99 -0.86 -20.72
CA ALA A 333 -5.77 -1.26 -22.09
C ALA A 333 -6.53 -2.54 -22.50
N SER A 334 -6.82 -3.45 -21.56
CA SER A 334 -7.57 -4.69 -21.82
C SER A 334 -8.94 -4.66 -21.16
N PRO A 335 -10.02 -5.10 -21.83
CA PRO A 335 -11.34 -5.24 -21.22
C PRO A 335 -11.34 -6.08 -19.94
N SER A 336 -10.51 -7.12 -19.87
CA SER A 336 -10.43 -8.04 -18.72
C SER A 336 -9.87 -7.39 -17.46
N THR A 337 -8.96 -6.42 -17.61
CA THR A 337 -8.31 -5.71 -16.49
C THR A 337 -8.95 -4.36 -16.22
N ARG A 338 -9.58 -3.73 -17.23
CA ARG A 338 -10.21 -2.42 -17.11
C ARG A 338 -11.26 -2.38 -16.01
N LEU A 339 -12.05 -3.45 -15.83
CA LEU A 339 -13.07 -3.51 -14.78
C LEU A 339 -12.45 -3.44 -13.38
N ASN A 340 -11.33 -4.11 -13.15
CA ASN A 340 -10.61 -4.06 -11.88
C ASN A 340 -10.04 -2.65 -11.64
N PHE A 341 -9.45 -2.05 -12.67
CA PHE A 341 -8.98 -0.66 -12.60
C PHE A 341 -10.12 0.30 -12.25
N LEU A 342 -11.28 0.21 -12.92
CA LEU A 342 -12.43 1.08 -12.65
C LEU A 342 -12.98 0.88 -11.23
N LYS A 343 -12.98 -0.36 -10.71
CA LYS A 343 -13.35 -0.64 -9.32
C LYS A 343 -12.37 0.00 -8.33
N GLY A 344 -11.07 -0.16 -8.54
CA GLY A 344 -10.03 0.46 -7.71
C GLY A 344 -10.05 1.99 -7.80
N LEU A 345 -10.32 2.53 -8.99
CA LEU A 345 -10.48 3.97 -9.21
C LEU A 345 -11.71 4.50 -8.47
N LYS A 346 -12.86 3.82 -8.57
CA LYS A 346 -14.09 4.18 -7.84
C LYS A 346 -13.82 4.24 -6.33
N ASP A 347 -13.16 3.23 -5.77
CA ASP A 347 -12.80 3.23 -4.35
C ASP A 347 -11.87 4.41 -3.99
N ALA A 348 -10.81 4.62 -4.78
CA ALA A 348 -9.85 5.69 -4.55
C ALA A 348 -10.49 7.09 -4.60
N ILE A 349 -11.35 7.37 -5.59
CA ILE A 349 -11.97 8.70 -5.73
C ILE A 349 -13.08 8.95 -4.71
N VAL A 350 -13.78 7.90 -4.25
CA VAL A 350 -14.86 8.04 -3.27
C VAL A 350 -14.32 8.11 -1.84
N ASN A 351 -13.40 7.21 -1.48
CA ASN A 351 -12.99 7.03 -0.09
C ASN A 351 -11.71 7.79 0.28
N VAL A 352 -10.84 8.09 -0.69
CA VAL A 352 -9.49 8.59 -0.43
C VAL A 352 -9.25 9.98 -1.03
N GLY A 353 -9.69 10.24 -2.26
CA GLY A 353 -9.43 11.50 -2.97
C GLY A 353 -7.98 11.73 -3.41
N PHE A 354 -7.11 10.75 -3.20
CA PHE A 354 -5.67 10.76 -3.48
C PHE A 354 -5.22 9.34 -3.83
N PHE A 355 -4.36 9.16 -4.84
CA PHE A 355 -3.79 7.86 -5.20
C PHE A 355 -2.54 8.02 -6.06
N TYR A 356 -1.68 7.00 -6.07
CA TYR A 356 -0.59 6.88 -7.04
C TYR A 356 -1.11 6.24 -8.33
N LEU A 357 -0.60 6.70 -9.46
CA LEU A 357 -0.84 6.13 -10.78
C LEU A 357 0.50 5.74 -11.40
N LYS A 358 0.73 4.45 -11.59
CA LYS A 358 1.92 3.91 -12.29
C LYS A 358 1.58 3.60 -13.75
N ASN A 359 2.62 3.39 -14.56
CA ASN A 359 2.49 3.03 -15.98
C ASN A 359 1.62 4.01 -16.78
N THR A 360 1.75 5.32 -16.49
CA THR A 360 0.87 6.39 -17.00
C THR A 360 0.97 6.62 -18.50
N GLY A 361 1.94 6.00 -19.18
CA GLY A 361 2.25 6.24 -20.59
C GLY A 361 3.07 7.51 -20.85
N VAL A 362 3.37 8.31 -19.80
CA VAL A 362 4.29 9.45 -19.92
C VAL A 362 5.73 8.91 -19.98
N PRO A 363 6.46 9.07 -21.10
CA PRO A 363 7.78 8.45 -21.25
C PRO A 363 8.79 8.95 -20.21
N ASP A 364 9.60 8.05 -19.67
CA ASP A 364 10.58 8.38 -18.61
C ASP A 364 11.55 9.49 -19.03
N HIS A 365 12.02 9.48 -20.28
CA HIS A 365 12.92 10.52 -20.80
C HIS A 365 12.28 11.91 -20.82
N VAL A 366 10.95 12.01 -21.01
CA VAL A 366 10.23 13.29 -20.97
C VAL A 366 10.17 13.80 -19.53
N GLN A 367 9.85 12.92 -18.57
CA GLN A 367 9.80 13.29 -17.15
C GLN A 367 11.19 13.69 -16.61
N GLN A 368 12.22 12.94 -17.01
CA GLN A 368 13.60 13.21 -16.64
C GLN A 368 14.07 14.56 -17.19
N LEU A 369 13.93 14.81 -18.49
CA LEU A 369 14.34 16.07 -19.10
C LEU A 369 13.58 17.26 -18.48
N PHE A 370 12.28 17.12 -18.27
CA PHE A 370 11.47 18.13 -17.59
C PHE A 370 11.97 18.43 -16.17
N THR A 371 12.22 17.38 -15.38
CA THR A 371 12.71 17.51 -14.00
C THR A 371 14.07 18.21 -13.96
N GLU A 372 15.00 17.81 -14.83
CA GLU A 372 16.34 18.42 -14.94
C GLU A 372 16.24 19.91 -15.29
N GLN A 373 15.42 20.27 -16.29
CA GLN A 373 15.24 21.66 -16.70
C GLN A 373 14.51 22.50 -15.64
N ALA A 374 13.53 21.93 -14.93
CA ALA A 374 12.85 22.60 -13.83
C ALA A 374 13.79 22.90 -12.65
N ILE A 375 14.67 21.95 -12.29
CA ILE A 375 15.69 22.17 -11.27
C ILE A 375 16.71 23.23 -11.75
N ALA A 376 17.14 23.17 -13.01
CA ALA A 376 18.03 24.17 -13.59
C ALA A 376 17.44 25.59 -13.55
N LEU A 377 16.14 25.74 -13.77
CA LEU A 377 15.43 27.02 -13.62
C LEU A 377 15.55 27.60 -12.21
N PHE A 378 15.36 26.79 -11.16
CA PHE A 378 15.49 27.25 -9.77
C PHE A 378 16.92 27.67 -9.41
N ASN A 379 17.91 27.08 -10.08
CA ASN A 379 19.34 27.34 -9.89
C ASN A 379 19.85 28.58 -10.65
N LEU A 380 19.02 29.21 -11.50
CA LEU A 380 19.39 30.48 -12.11
C LEU A 380 19.62 31.57 -11.05
N PRO A 381 20.53 32.53 -11.32
CA PRO A 381 20.70 33.71 -10.48
C PRO A 381 19.36 34.42 -10.24
N LEU A 382 19.16 34.94 -9.02
CA LEU A 382 17.91 35.60 -8.63
C LEU A 382 17.51 36.69 -9.64
N GLU A 383 18.46 37.51 -10.09
CA GLU A 383 18.24 38.55 -11.10
C GLU A 383 17.61 38.03 -12.40
N LYS A 384 17.98 36.82 -12.83
CA LYS A 384 17.39 36.18 -14.02
C LYS A 384 15.99 35.63 -13.71
N LYS A 385 15.77 35.05 -12.53
CA LYS A 385 14.44 34.60 -12.08
C LYS A 385 13.44 35.76 -11.96
N LEU A 386 13.88 36.91 -11.45
CA LEU A 386 13.05 38.12 -11.28
C LEU A 386 12.59 38.73 -12.61
N LYS A 387 13.30 38.48 -13.73
CA LYS A 387 12.83 38.93 -15.05
C LYS A 387 11.50 38.29 -15.47
N ILE A 388 11.20 37.10 -14.94
CA ILE A 388 9.95 36.38 -15.17
C ILE A 388 9.09 36.30 -13.90
N GLU A 389 9.24 37.27 -12.99
CA GLU A 389 8.43 37.39 -11.76
C GLU A 389 6.94 37.55 -12.08
N MET A 390 6.08 36.93 -11.27
CA MET A 390 4.63 36.89 -11.49
C MET A 390 4.01 38.30 -11.60
N VAL A 391 4.56 39.29 -10.87
CA VAL A 391 4.15 40.71 -10.96
C VAL A 391 4.23 41.27 -12.38
N ASN A 392 5.07 40.71 -13.26
CA ASN A 392 5.20 41.14 -14.65
C ASN A 392 4.13 40.55 -15.58
N SER A 393 3.27 39.66 -15.08
CA SER A 393 2.22 39.00 -15.85
C SER A 393 0.84 39.27 -15.28
N LYS A 394 0.00 39.96 -16.06
CA LYS A 394 -1.44 40.08 -15.77
C LYS A 394 -2.16 38.73 -15.74
N HIS A 395 -1.49 37.65 -16.16
CA HIS A 395 -2.01 36.27 -16.18
C HIS A 395 -1.68 35.45 -14.95
N PHE A 396 -1.01 36.03 -13.94
CA PHE A 396 -0.58 35.34 -12.73
C PHE A 396 0.32 34.12 -13.02
N LEU A 397 1.14 34.22 -14.08
CA LEU A 397 2.14 33.22 -14.47
C LEU A 397 3.54 33.82 -14.29
N GLY A 398 4.44 33.12 -13.62
CA GLY A 398 5.81 33.56 -13.35
C GLY A 398 6.35 33.10 -12.01
N TYR A 399 7.51 33.65 -11.65
CA TYR A 399 8.22 33.37 -10.40
C TYR A 399 7.55 34.04 -9.20
N ALA A 400 7.40 33.29 -8.11
CA ALA A 400 7.07 33.79 -6.78
C ALA A 400 8.22 33.45 -5.81
N ARG A 401 8.66 34.45 -5.07
CA ARG A 401 9.84 34.36 -4.19
C ARG A 401 9.57 33.46 -2.99
N LEU A 402 10.66 33.03 -2.35
CA LEU A 402 10.60 32.25 -1.12
C LEU A 402 9.75 32.96 -0.06
N GLY A 403 8.71 32.30 0.45
CA GLY A 403 7.89 32.83 1.54
C GLY A 403 6.80 33.83 1.11
N GLN A 404 6.58 34.05 -0.19
CA GLN A 404 5.52 34.95 -0.67
C GLN A 404 4.12 34.32 -0.66
N GLU A 405 4.02 33.02 -0.87
CA GLU A 405 2.73 32.32 -0.87
C GLU A 405 2.20 32.17 0.55
N VAL A 406 0.88 32.30 0.73
CA VAL A 406 0.21 32.18 2.03
C VAL A 406 -0.86 31.10 1.96
N THR A 407 -0.72 30.06 2.78
CA THR A 407 -1.71 29.01 2.94
C THR A 407 -2.08 28.87 4.41
N ALA A 408 -3.36 28.63 4.70
CA ALA A 408 -3.87 28.52 6.07
C ALA A 408 -3.45 29.71 6.98
N ARG A 409 -3.40 30.93 6.39
CA ARG A 409 -3.01 32.20 7.04
C ARG A 409 -1.56 32.25 7.53
N LYS A 410 -0.68 31.39 7.02
CA LYS A 410 0.76 31.39 7.30
C LYS A 410 1.54 31.39 5.99
N ASN A 411 2.71 32.01 5.99
CA ASN A 411 3.59 31.99 4.83
C ASN A 411 4.13 30.57 4.60
N ASP A 412 4.13 30.15 3.35
CA ASP A 412 4.63 28.87 2.89
C ASP A 412 6.15 28.93 2.70
N TYR A 413 6.90 27.98 3.28
CA TYR A 413 8.35 27.93 3.12
C TYR A 413 8.74 27.28 1.77
N ARG A 414 8.41 27.98 0.69
CA ARG A 414 8.68 27.57 -0.69
C ARG A 414 8.94 28.76 -1.60
N GLU A 415 9.75 28.56 -2.64
CA GLU A 415 9.72 29.38 -3.86
C GLU A 415 9.05 28.58 -4.99
N GLN A 416 8.38 29.25 -5.92
CA GLN A 416 7.67 28.57 -7.00
C GLN A 416 7.70 29.33 -8.33
N PHE A 417 7.46 28.61 -9.43
CA PHE A 417 7.13 29.17 -10.72
C PHE A 417 5.77 28.64 -11.20
N ASP A 418 4.90 29.54 -11.62
CA ASP A 418 3.61 29.20 -12.20
C ASP A 418 3.70 29.32 -13.73
N PHE A 419 3.57 28.20 -14.42
CA PHE A 419 3.46 28.07 -15.87
C PHE A 419 2.08 27.51 -16.23
N ALA A 420 1.80 27.40 -17.52
CA ALA A 420 0.59 26.80 -18.04
C ALA A 420 0.79 26.25 -19.46
N THR A 421 -0.18 25.50 -19.97
CA THR A 421 -0.29 25.24 -21.41
C THR A 421 -0.25 26.59 -22.15
N GLU A 422 0.65 26.74 -23.11
CA GLU A 422 0.81 28.03 -23.80
C GLU A 422 -0.48 28.43 -24.53
N LEU A 423 -0.96 29.65 -24.28
CA LEU A 423 -2.08 30.25 -25.00
C LEU A 423 -1.79 31.71 -25.31
N PRO A 424 -2.38 32.28 -26.37
CA PRO A 424 -2.33 33.72 -26.60
C PRO A 424 -3.05 34.48 -25.48
N ALA A 425 -2.74 35.77 -25.36
CA ALA A 425 -3.51 36.65 -24.49
C ALA A 425 -4.96 36.78 -25.01
N PRO A 426 -5.96 36.91 -24.12
CA PRO A 426 -7.34 37.15 -24.52
C PRO A 426 -7.48 38.50 -25.25
N GLY A 427 -8.54 38.61 -26.07
CA GLY A 427 -8.84 39.84 -26.79
C GLY A 427 -9.18 41.03 -25.85
N PRO A 428 -9.08 42.28 -26.34
CA PRO A 428 -9.35 43.47 -25.52
C PRO A 428 -10.82 43.59 -25.09
N ASP A 429 -11.75 42.99 -25.84
CA ASP A 429 -13.19 43.01 -25.57
C ASP A 429 -13.67 41.82 -24.71
N GLU A 430 -12.76 40.91 -24.35
CA GLU A 430 -13.11 39.79 -23.48
C GLU A 430 -13.29 40.22 -22.01
N PRO A 431 -14.16 39.53 -21.25
CA PRO A 431 -14.31 39.79 -19.82
C PRO A 431 -12.98 39.73 -19.07
N LEU A 432 -12.79 40.61 -18.07
CA LEU A 432 -11.50 40.75 -17.36
C LEU A 432 -10.97 39.43 -16.79
N TYR A 433 -11.84 38.54 -16.32
CA TYR A 433 -11.46 37.24 -15.77
C TYR A 433 -10.77 36.33 -16.79
N ARG A 434 -10.93 36.57 -18.09
CA ARG A 434 -10.21 35.84 -19.14
C ARG A 434 -8.71 36.06 -19.09
N ASN A 435 -8.26 37.16 -18.49
CA ASN A 435 -6.84 37.36 -18.25
C ASN A 435 -6.24 36.33 -17.28
N LEU A 436 -7.02 35.54 -16.54
CA LEU A 436 -6.50 34.35 -15.82
C LEU A 436 -5.85 33.32 -16.76
N ARG A 437 -6.11 33.43 -18.07
CA ARG A 437 -5.50 32.65 -19.14
C ARG A 437 -4.65 33.57 -20.02
N GLY A 438 -3.54 33.05 -20.53
CA GLY A 438 -2.61 33.82 -21.36
C GLY A 438 -1.22 33.20 -21.43
N PRO A 439 -0.27 33.90 -22.08
CA PRO A 439 1.05 33.37 -22.37
C PRO A 439 1.92 33.23 -21.12
N ASN A 440 2.83 32.27 -21.15
CA ASN A 440 3.86 32.11 -20.12
C ASN A 440 4.93 33.21 -20.18
N GLN A 441 5.62 33.42 -19.07
CA GLN A 441 6.87 34.18 -19.02
C GLN A 441 8.05 33.21 -19.11
N TRP A 442 8.70 33.16 -20.27
CA TRP A 442 9.80 32.22 -20.53
C TRP A 442 11.15 32.74 -20.03
N PRO A 443 12.01 31.89 -19.45
CA PRO A 443 13.37 32.28 -19.11
C PRO A 443 14.18 32.62 -20.37
N ASP A 444 15.30 33.31 -20.16
CA ASP A 444 16.26 33.63 -21.20
C ASP A 444 16.71 32.36 -21.96
N PRO A 445 16.45 32.25 -23.28
CA PRO A 445 16.75 31.03 -24.04
C PRO A 445 18.27 30.80 -24.18
N GLU A 446 19.11 31.82 -23.99
CA GLU A 446 20.56 31.62 -23.95
C GLU A 446 20.99 30.93 -22.64
N ALA A 447 20.28 31.19 -21.54
CA ALA A 447 20.57 30.59 -20.24
C ALA A 447 19.99 29.18 -20.09
N LEU A 448 18.79 28.94 -20.63
CA LEU A 448 18.10 27.64 -20.57
C LEU A 448 17.42 27.30 -21.91
N PRO A 449 18.21 26.93 -22.95
CA PRO A 449 17.69 26.74 -24.31
C PRO A 449 16.66 25.60 -24.45
N GLN A 450 16.71 24.60 -23.56
CA GLN A 450 15.84 23.42 -23.63
C GLN A 450 14.62 23.50 -22.71
N PHE A 451 14.50 24.56 -21.88
CA PHE A 451 13.47 24.62 -20.85
C PHE A 451 12.06 24.64 -21.44
N ARG A 452 11.84 25.49 -22.45
CA ARG A 452 10.53 25.63 -23.09
C ARG A 452 10.05 24.32 -23.69
N SER A 453 10.88 23.68 -24.51
CA SER A 453 10.53 22.43 -25.18
C SER A 453 10.31 21.28 -24.18
N ALA A 454 11.10 21.21 -23.11
CA ALA A 454 10.92 20.22 -22.05
C ALA A 454 9.59 20.41 -21.30
N LEU A 455 9.25 21.66 -20.94
CA LEU A 455 8.01 21.99 -20.24
C LEU A 455 6.77 21.75 -21.12
N GLU A 456 6.79 22.24 -22.37
CA GLU A 456 5.70 22.03 -23.32
C GLU A 456 5.52 20.54 -23.64
N GLY A 457 6.63 19.80 -23.82
CA GLY A 457 6.60 18.36 -24.05
C GLY A 457 6.00 17.57 -22.88
N TYR A 458 6.33 17.92 -21.65
CA TYR A 458 5.73 17.31 -20.47
C TYR A 458 4.23 17.64 -20.34
N LEU A 459 3.84 18.91 -20.53
CA LEU A 459 2.45 19.33 -20.46
C LEU A 459 1.57 18.65 -21.53
N ASP A 460 2.09 18.42 -22.73
CA ASP A 460 1.39 17.69 -23.79
C ASP A 460 1.10 16.22 -23.38
N GLN A 461 2.06 15.54 -22.75
CA GLN A 461 1.85 14.18 -22.24
C GLN A 461 0.82 14.14 -21.10
N ILE A 462 0.89 15.09 -20.17
CA ILE A 462 -0.09 15.18 -19.07
C ILE A 462 -1.48 15.54 -19.60
N ASP A 463 -1.60 16.41 -20.61
CA ASP A 463 -2.89 16.74 -21.21
C ASP A 463 -3.56 15.52 -21.87
N LYS A 464 -2.77 14.70 -22.58
CA LYS A 464 -3.24 13.41 -23.15
C LYS A 464 -3.72 12.45 -22.08
N LEU A 465 -2.93 12.28 -21.02
CA LEU A 465 -3.30 11.46 -19.86
C LEU A 465 -4.58 11.99 -19.23
N ALA A 466 -4.66 13.29 -18.96
CA ALA A 466 -5.80 13.90 -18.30
C ALA A 466 -7.09 13.82 -19.12
N LYS A 467 -7.03 13.90 -20.45
CA LYS A 467 -8.19 13.66 -21.33
C LYS A 467 -8.74 12.24 -21.19
N SER A 468 -7.86 11.24 -21.22
CA SER A 468 -8.24 9.83 -21.01
C SER A 468 -8.77 9.61 -19.60
N PHE A 469 -8.07 10.14 -18.59
CA PHE A 469 -8.37 9.90 -17.19
C PHE A 469 -9.72 10.48 -16.76
N LYS A 470 -10.12 11.64 -17.28
CA LYS A 470 -11.48 12.16 -17.08
C LYS A 470 -12.57 11.18 -17.53
N SER A 471 -12.34 10.48 -18.64
CA SER A 471 -13.28 9.49 -19.16
C SER A 471 -13.37 8.28 -18.23
N LEU A 472 -12.22 7.83 -17.70
CA LEU A 472 -12.15 6.75 -16.72
C LEU A 472 -12.83 7.10 -15.39
N VAL A 473 -12.71 8.36 -14.92
CA VAL A 473 -13.44 8.81 -13.73
C VAL A 473 -14.95 8.77 -13.98
N ALA A 474 -15.43 9.19 -15.16
CA ALA A 474 -16.84 9.11 -15.50
C ALA A 474 -17.32 7.63 -15.54
N GLU A 475 -16.58 6.75 -16.21
CA GLU A 475 -16.88 5.32 -16.25
C GLU A 475 -16.86 4.67 -14.86
N ALA A 476 -15.91 5.05 -13.99
CA ALA A 476 -15.84 4.56 -12.62
C ALA A 476 -17.05 5.00 -11.79
N LEU A 477 -17.72 6.09 -12.14
CA LEU A 477 -18.98 6.52 -11.53
C LEU A 477 -20.22 5.97 -12.27
N GLU A 478 -20.01 5.05 -13.21
CA GLU A 478 -21.06 4.46 -14.06
C GLU A 478 -21.80 5.50 -14.92
N LEU A 479 -21.10 6.57 -15.29
CA LEU A 479 -21.57 7.60 -16.21
C LEU A 479 -21.08 7.33 -17.64
N PRO A 480 -21.70 7.94 -18.66
CA PRO A 480 -21.12 7.99 -20.00
C PRO A 480 -19.70 8.57 -19.95
N SER A 481 -18.77 7.98 -20.69
CA SER A 481 -17.34 8.36 -20.66
C SER A 481 -17.08 9.84 -21.01
N ASN A 482 -18.02 10.50 -21.69
CA ASN A 482 -17.94 11.91 -22.05
C ASN A 482 -18.71 12.86 -21.10
N ALA A 483 -19.26 12.37 -19.98
CA ALA A 483 -20.13 13.14 -19.09
C ALA A 483 -19.50 14.48 -18.62
N PHE A 484 -18.18 14.49 -18.44
CA PHE A 484 -17.45 15.66 -17.97
C PHE A 484 -16.88 16.56 -19.07
N SER A 485 -16.92 16.15 -20.34
CA SER A 485 -16.24 16.87 -21.43
C SER A 485 -16.69 18.33 -21.59
N GLN A 486 -17.97 18.61 -21.31
CA GLN A 486 -18.58 19.94 -21.43
C GLN A 486 -18.11 20.97 -20.38
N PHE A 487 -17.38 20.53 -19.35
CA PHE A 487 -16.94 21.38 -18.23
C PHE A 487 -15.60 22.07 -18.46
N PHE A 488 -14.95 21.84 -19.60
CA PHE A 488 -13.59 22.31 -19.87
C PHE A 488 -13.58 23.31 -21.03
N ASP A 489 -12.60 24.21 -21.01
CA ASP A 489 -12.37 25.12 -22.12
C ASP A 489 -11.70 24.39 -23.29
N HIS A 490 -11.98 24.86 -24.51
CA HIS A 490 -11.32 24.40 -25.72
C HIS A 490 -10.76 25.60 -26.49
N PRO A 491 -9.43 25.75 -26.62
CA PRO A 491 -8.39 24.91 -26.03
C PRO A 491 -8.35 25.01 -24.50
N GLN A 492 -7.92 23.95 -23.82
CA GLN A 492 -7.76 23.91 -22.36
C GLN A 492 -6.42 24.54 -21.96
N GLN A 493 -6.39 25.27 -20.85
CA GLN A 493 -5.14 25.71 -20.24
C GLN A 493 -4.88 25.00 -18.91
N ASN A 494 -4.08 23.93 -18.92
CA ASN A 494 -3.64 23.30 -17.67
C ASN A 494 -2.61 24.20 -17.01
N LYS A 495 -2.75 24.47 -15.69
CA LYS A 495 -1.77 25.26 -14.93
C LYS A 495 -0.71 24.33 -14.36
N LEU A 496 0.53 24.77 -14.25
CA LEU A 496 1.66 24.02 -13.73
C LEU A 496 2.35 24.84 -12.66
N LYS A 497 2.50 24.26 -11.47
CA LYS A 497 3.37 24.82 -10.42
C LYS A 497 4.64 24.00 -10.34
N LEU A 498 5.78 24.64 -10.57
CA LEU A 498 7.09 24.13 -10.19
C LEU A 498 7.40 24.67 -8.80
N ILE A 499 7.71 23.80 -7.84
CA ILE A 499 7.86 24.21 -6.44
C ILE A 499 9.17 23.68 -5.90
N ARG A 500 9.93 24.55 -5.22
CA ARG A 500 11.13 24.20 -4.46
C ARG A 500 10.93 24.54 -2.99
N TYR A 501 11.17 23.54 -2.14
CA TYR A 501 11.21 23.68 -0.69
C TYR A 501 12.67 23.54 -0.24
N PRO A 502 13.37 24.65 0.08
CA PRO A 502 14.72 24.58 0.65
C PRO A 502 14.73 23.79 1.96
N GLU A 503 15.88 23.23 2.33
CA GLU A 503 16.05 22.66 3.68
C GLU A 503 15.85 23.79 4.70
N PRO A 504 14.92 23.66 5.66
CA PRO A 504 14.69 24.69 6.67
C PRO A 504 15.89 24.79 7.63
N ALA A 505 16.50 25.98 7.70
CA ALA A 505 17.72 26.23 8.45
C ALA A 505 17.58 26.01 9.98
N GLU A 506 16.38 26.16 10.52
CA GLU A 506 16.08 26.10 11.96
C GLU A 506 15.07 25.00 12.33
N ALA A 507 14.80 24.04 11.44
CA ALA A 507 13.87 22.96 11.77
C ALA A 507 14.41 22.12 12.93
N LYS A 508 13.73 22.20 14.07
CA LYS A 508 13.99 21.34 15.22
C LYS A 508 13.51 19.92 14.93
N ALA A 509 14.15 18.95 15.55
CA ALA A 509 13.66 17.57 15.55
C ALA A 509 12.23 17.55 16.10
N ASP A 510 11.34 16.82 15.41
CA ASP A 510 9.93 16.60 15.81
C ASP A 510 9.00 17.84 15.79
N GLU A 511 9.40 18.98 15.20
CA GLU A 511 8.53 20.15 15.01
C GLU A 511 8.00 20.26 13.57
N ASP A 512 6.66 20.28 13.41
CA ASP A 512 5.99 20.52 12.14
C ASP A 512 6.38 21.90 11.55
N THR A 513 6.93 21.91 10.34
CA THR A 513 7.32 23.12 9.62
C THR A 513 6.55 23.24 8.32
N GLN A 514 5.82 24.35 8.12
CA GLN A 514 4.93 24.52 6.97
C GLN A 514 5.72 24.75 5.67
N GLY A 515 5.67 23.78 4.76
CA GLY A 515 6.05 23.95 3.36
C GLY A 515 4.90 24.52 2.56
N VAL A 516 3.74 23.84 2.59
CA VAL A 516 2.43 24.40 2.22
C VAL A 516 1.42 23.98 3.27
N GLY A 517 0.58 24.90 3.73
CA GLY A 517 -0.41 24.64 4.78
C GLY A 517 -1.51 23.66 4.35
N PRO A 518 -2.33 23.16 5.30
CA PRO A 518 -3.51 22.34 5.00
C PRO A 518 -4.47 23.04 4.03
N HIS A 519 -4.75 22.40 2.88
CA HIS A 519 -5.68 22.91 1.87
C HIS A 519 -6.28 21.79 1.01
N LYS A 520 -7.26 22.15 0.19
CA LYS A 520 -7.80 21.32 -0.91
C LYS A 520 -7.61 22.08 -2.22
N ASP A 521 -7.26 21.39 -3.30
CA ASP A 521 -7.10 22.00 -4.61
C ASP A 521 -8.45 22.47 -5.16
N SER A 522 -8.50 23.63 -5.80
CA SER A 522 -9.75 24.16 -6.37
C SER A 522 -10.09 23.60 -7.75
N CYS A 523 -9.19 22.87 -8.39
CA CYS A 523 -9.33 22.39 -9.77
C CYS A 523 -10.22 21.13 -9.86
N PHE A 524 -10.25 20.49 -11.03
CA PHE A 524 -10.97 19.24 -11.26
C PHE A 524 -10.10 18.04 -10.85
N LEU A 525 -8.91 17.93 -11.44
CA LEU A 525 -7.90 16.91 -11.14
C LEU A 525 -6.52 17.56 -11.05
N THR A 526 -5.68 17.05 -10.16
CA THR A 526 -4.26 17.40 -10.06
C THR A 526 -3.41 16.19 -10.42
N PHE A 527 -2.35 16.42 -11.19
CA PHE A 527 -1.34 15.44 -11.58
C PHE A 527 0.01 15.92 -11.02
N LEU A 528 0.49 15.26 -9.97
CA LEU A 528 1.68 15.66 -9.23
C LEU A 528 2.84 14.70 -9.51
N LEU A 529 3.94 15.23 -10.01
CA LEU A 529 5.24 14.56 -10.04
C LEU A 529 6.07 14.98 -8.82
N GLN A 530 6.42 14.01 -7.97
CA GLN A 530 7.35 14.21 -6.86
C GLN A 530 8.79 14.14 -7.40
N GLY A 531 9.37 15.28 -7.77
CA GLY A 531 10.64 15.36 -8.51
C GLY A 531 11.91 14.97 -7.73
N THR A 532 11.79 14.65 -6.44
CA THR A 532 12.92 14.22 -5.59
C THR A 532 12.45 13.21 -4.53
N PRO A 533 13.35 12.40 -3.94
CA PRO A 533 12.98 11.32 -3.01
C PRO A 533 12.52 11.80 -1.62
N HIS A 534 12.51 13.11 -1.36
CA HIS A 534 12.05 13.69 -0.10
C HIS A 534 10.62 13.28 0.24
N THR A 535 10.41 12.83 1.48
CA THR A 535 9.08 12.74 2.06
C THR A 535 8.55 14.15 2.39
N GLY A 536 7.33 14.25 2.89
CA GLY A 536 6.79 15.52 3.39
C GLY A 536 5.43 15.93 2.83
N LEU A 537 5.02 15.40 1.68
CA LEU A 537 3.60 15.49 1.29
C LEU A 537 2.79 14.61 2.25
N GLU A 538 1.73 15.17 2.82
CA GLU A 538 0.83 14.48 3.75
C GLU A 538 -0.62 14.73 3.36
N VAL A 539 -1.47 13.71 3.46
CA VAL A 539 -2.92 13.78 3.24
C VAL A 539 -3.66 13.50 4.55
N GLN A 540 -4.75 14.20 4.80
CA GLN A 540 -5.54 14.02 6.01
C GLN A 540 -6.72 13.10 5.75
N ASN A 541 -6.83 12.01 6.49
CA ASN A 541 -8.00 11.14 6.42
C ASN A 541 -9.21 11.73 7.19
N LYS A 542 -10.38 11.09 7.07
CA LYS A 542 -11.62 11.54 7.74
C LYS A 542 -11.54 11.53 9.28
N ALA A 543 -10.60 10.77 9.85
CA ALA A 543 -10.32 10.77 11.29
C ALA A 543 -9.41 11.94 11.73
N GLY A 544 -8.95 12.76 10.79
CA GLY A 544 -8.04 13.89 11.06
C GLY A 544 -6.56 13.52 11.09
N THR A 545 -6.21 12.26 10.80
CA THR A 545 -4.83 11.76 10.80
C THR A 545 -4.11 12.14 9.52
N TRP A 546 -2.91 12.71 9.64
CA TRP A 546 -2.01 12.99 8.53
C TRP A 546 -1.21 11.75 8.13
N LEU A 547 -1.34 11.33 6.88
CA LEU A 547 -0.69 10.16 6.30
C LEU A 547 0.35 10.61 5.27
N PRO A 548 1.58 10.07 5.32
CA PRO A 548 2.63 10.46 4.39
C PRO A 548 2.38 9.90 2.98
N VAL A 549 2.58 10.74 1.97
CA VAL A 549 2.58 10.37 0.54
C VAL A 549 4.04 10.35 0.07
N LYS A 550 4.71 9.23 0.34
CA LYS A 550 6.13 9.03 0.02
C LYS A 550 6.33 8.97 -1.51
N PRO A 551 7.40 9.57 -2.07
CA PRO A 551 7.68 9.42 -3.50
C PRO A 551 7.83 7.94 -3.89
N ILE A 552 7.10 7.50 -4.92
CA ILE A 552 7.28 6.18 -5.55
C ILE A 552 7.82 6.41 -6.97
N PRO A 553 9.04 5.93 -7.30
CA PRO A 553 9.59 6.08 -8.66
C PRO A 553 8.64 5.55 -9.74
N GLY A 554 8.54 6.27 -10.85
CA GLY A 554 7.68 5.90 -11.99
C GLY A 554 6.18 6.15 -11.79
N THR A 555 5.79 6.90 -10.74
CA THR A 555 4.38 7.21 -10.46
C THR A 555 4.10 8.71 -10.52
N LEU A 556 2.85 9.04 -10.88
CA LEU A 556 2.25 10.34 -10.59
C LEU A 556 1.32 10.18 -9.40
N VAL A 557 1.26 11.19 -8.55
CA VAL A 557 0.22 11.30 -7.52
C VAL A 557 -0.95 12.06 -8.12
N ILE A 558 -2.13 11.46 -8.08
CA ILE A 558 -3.37 12.05 -8.57
C ILE A 558 -4.25 12.41 -7.38
N ASN A 559 -4.82 13.61 -7.39
CA ASN A 559 -5.82 13.98 -6.41
C ASN A 559 -7.03 14.70 -7.01
N ILE A 560 -8.15 14.51 -6.33
CA ILE A 560 -9.44 15.09 -6.66
C ILE A 560 -9.47 16.52 -6.13
N GLY A 561 -9.87 17.46 -6.99
CA GLY A 561 -10.07 18.84 -6.60
C GLY A 561 -11.53 19.16 -6.29
N ARG A 562 -11.74 20.31 -5.65
CA ARG A 562 -13.05 20.77 -5.17
C ARG A 562 -14.08 20.97 -6.28
N ALA A 563 -13.66 21.26 -7.51
CA ALA A 563 -14.60 21.37 -8.62
C ALA A 563 -15.28 20.03 -8.91
N LEU A 564 -14.52 18.93 -8.92
CA LEU A 564 -15.06 17.59 -9.13
C LEU A 564 -15.88 17.11 -7.92
N GLU A 565 -15.43 17.39 -6.69
CA GLU A 565 -16.21 17.14 -5.46
C GLU A 565 -17.59 17.82 -5.53
N ALA A 566 -17.62 19.11 -5.88
CA ALA A 566 -18.86 19.87 -6.01
C ALA A 566 -19.76 19.35 -7.15
N ILE A 567 -19.21 19.13 -8.35
CA ILE A 567 -19.95 18.61 -9.51
C ILE A 567 -20.60 17.26 -9.22
N THR A 568 -19.96 16.44 -8.39
CA THR A 568 -20.42 15.09 -8.05
C THR A 568 -21.26 15.04 -6.77
N GLY A 569 -21.59 16.18 -6.17
CA GLY A 569 -22.35 16.23 -4.91
C GLY A 569 -21.64 15.55 -3.74
N GLY A 570 -20.30 15.59 -3.72
CA GLY A 570 -19.47 15.02 -2.67
C GLY A 570 -19.12 13.55 -2.84
N VAL A 571 -19.53 12.91 -3.95
CA VAL A 571 -19.16 11.51 -4.24
C VAL A 571 -17.66 11.38 -4.45
N CYS A 572 -17.04 12.25 -5.25
CA CYS A 572 -15.59 12.30 -5.34
C CYS A 572 -15.04 13.16 -4.19
N THR A 573 -14.26 12.58 -3.29
CA THR A 573 -13.73 13.30 -2.12
C THR A 573 -12.53 14.16 -2.53
N ALA A 574 -12.57 15.48 -2.30
CA ALA A 574 -11.37 16.31 -2.38
C ALA A 574 -10.67 16.29 -1.02
N THR A 575 -9.47 15.71 -0.95
CA THR A 575 -8.82 15.45 0.33
C THR A 575 -7.87 16.57 0.75
N THR A 576 -7.98 16.97 2.02
CA THR A 576 -7.10 17.97 2.61
C THR A 576 -5.67 17.43 2.63
N HIS A 577 -4.72 18.21 2.14
CA HIS A 577 -3.31 17.83 2.09
C HIS A 577 -2.40 19.02 2.45
N ARG A 578 -1.14 18.72 2.81
CA ARG A 578 -0.12 19.70 3.18
C ARG A 578 1.28 19.22 2.78
N VAL A 579 2.27 20.11 2.80
CA VAL A 579 3.69 19.72 2.77
C VAL A 579 4.35 20.14 4.07
N ASN A 580 4.97 19.18 4.72
CA ASN A 580 5.67 19.35 5.98
C ASN A 580 7.19 19.21 5.79
N LEU A 581 7.93 20.16 6.34
CA LEU A 581 9.37 20.28 6.18
C LEU A 581 10.15 19.80 7.41
N ARG A 582 9.60 18.87 8.20
CA ARG A 582 10.34 18.26 9.30
C ARG A 582 11.71 17.76 8.83
N ARG A 583 12.72 17.86 9.69
CA ARG A 583 14.13 17.59 9.34
C ARG A 583 14.32 16.20 8.74
N GLU A 584 13.64 15.19 9.27
CA GLU A 584 13.73 13.81 8.78
C GLU A 584 13.22 13.63 7.34
N ASN A 585 12.38 14.54 6.84
CA ASN A 585 11.93 14.52 5.43
C ASN A 585 13.03 14.94 4.44
N TYR A 586 14.12 15.52 4.96
CA TYR A 586 15.29 15.98 4.21
C TYR A 586 16.49 15.06 4.33
N LEU A 587 16.34 13.91 4.99
CA LEU A 587 17.42 12.95 5.19
C LEU A 587 17.17 11.67 4.37
N ASP A 588 18.24 11.09 3.83
CA ASP A 588 18.21 9.75 3.25
C ASP A 588 18.22 8.65 4.33
N GLU A 589 18.21 7.38 3.91
CA GLU A 589 18.22 6.23 4.83
C GLU A 589 19.49 6.15 5.69
N GLN A 590 20.57 6.82 5.27
CA GLN A 590 21.85 6.91 5.95
C GLN A 590 21.98 8.18 6.82
N GLY A 591 20.95 9.03 6.84
CA GLY A 591 20.93 10.29 7.59
C GLY A 591 21.65 11.46 6.92
N GLN A 592 21.94 11.38 5.62
CA GLN A 592 22.57 12.47 4.86
C GLN A 592 21.51 13.40 4.25
N SER A 593 21.84 14.69 4.11
CA SER A 593 20.91 15.67 3.51
C SER A 593 20.67 15.37 2.03
N LEU A 594 19.40 15.33 1.65
CA LEU A 594 18.91 15.21 0.28
C LEU A 594 18.90 16.54 -0.49
N GLY A 595 19.22 17.65 0.19
CA GLY A 595 19.20 19.00 -0.40
C GLY A 595 17.80 19.62 -0.44
N ALA A 596 17.41 20.25 -1.55
CA ALA A 596 16.09 20.87 -1.67
C ALA A 596 15.06 19.88 -2.24
N ARG A 597 13.83 19.92 -1.72
CA ARG A 597 12.71 19.14 -2.24
C ARG A 597 12.07 19.85 -3.42
N PHE A 598 11.84 19.11 -4.52
CA PHE A 598 11.14 19.62 -5.70
C PHE A 598 9.81 18.88 -5.94
N SER A 599 8.79 19.61 -6.39
CA SER A 599 7.47 19.08 -6.74
C SER A 599 6.88 19.82 -7.92
N PHE A 600 6.26 19.09 -8.84
CA PHE A 600 5.72 19.64 -10.08
C PHE A 600 4.26 19.23 -10.22
N ALA A 601 3.33 20.16 -10.02
CA ALA A 601 1.90 19.89 -9.99
C ALA A 601 1.20 20.50 -11.20
N VAL A 602 0.56 19.68 -12.02
CA VAL A 602 -0.30 20.11 -13.13
C VAL A 602 -1.76 20.06 -12.68
N PHE A 603 -2.44 21.20 -12.75
CA PHE A 603 -3.82 21.37 -12.36
C PHE A 603 -4.71 21.46 -13.59
N GLN A 604 -5.65 20.54 -13.71
CA GLN A 604 -6.71 20.56 -14.73
C GLN A 604 -7.93 21.29 -14.16
N GLY A 605 -8.10 22.56 -14.51
CA GLY A 605 -9.26 23.38 -14.09
C GLY A 605 -10.49 23.15 -14.96
N VAL A 606 -11.66 23.58 -14.47
CA VAL A 606 -12.90 23.71 -15.26
C VAL A 606 -12.91 25.03 -16.04
N SER A 607 -13.84 25.16 -16.98
CA SER A 607 -14.07 26.39 -17.76
C SER A 607 -14.39 27.57 -16.85
N LEU A 608 -13.81 28.74 -17.17
CA LEU A 608 -14.10 29.99 -16.46
C LEU A 608 -15.54 30.48 -16.69
N ASP A 609 -16.26 29.90 -17.66
CA ASP A 609 -17.68 30.21 -17.95
C ASP A 609 -18.62 29.08 -17.51
N LEU A 610 -18.13 28.13 -16.70
CA LEU A 610 -18.97 27.06 -16.17
C LEU A 610 -19.89 27.62 -15.09
N GLY A 611 -21.18 27.68 -15.37
CA GLY A 611 -22.24 27.99 -14.40
C GLY A 611 -23.07 26.76 -14.06
N ALA A 612 -23.80 26.81 -12.94
CA ALA A 612 -24.62 25.72 -12.42
C ALA A 612 -25.59 25.14 -13.47
N GLN A 613 -26.16 25.98 -14.33
CA GLN A 613 -27.09 25.60 -15.41
C GLN A 613 -26.47 24.68 -16.47
N ARG A 614 -25.14 24.64 -16.59
CA ARG A 614 -24.41 23.76 -17.51
C ARG A 614 -23.96 22.46 -16.85
N ILE A 615 -24.10 22.34 -15.53
CA ILE A 615 -23.74 21.15 -14.78
C ILE A 615 -24.98 20.25 -14.70
N ASN A 616 -25.07 19.30 -15.64
CA ASN A 616 -26.13 18.29 -15.68
C ASN A 616 -25.49 16.90 -15.67
N VAL A 617 -25.12 16.44 -14.47
CA VAL A 617 -24.59 15.08 -14.23
C VAL A 617 -25.46 14.42 -13.18
N ASP A 618 -26.19 13.39 -13.57
CA ASP A 618 -26.96 12.58 -12.64
C ASP A 618 -26.17 11.33 -12.25
N ILE A 619 -25.58 11.37 -11.06
CA ILE A 619 -24.88 10.21 -10.52
C ILE A 619 -25.90 9.14 -10.10
N PRO A 620 -25.73 7.87 -10.49
CA PRO A 620 -26.63 6.79 -10.08
C PRO A 620 -26.81 6.72 -8.56
N GLN A 621 -28.03 6.44 -8.10
CA GLN A 621 -28.36 6.49 -6.68
C GLN A 621 -27.47 5.56 -5.83
N HIS A 622 -27.20 4.34 -6.30
CA HIS A 622 -26.34 3.40 -5.59
C HIS A 622 -24.88 3.87 -5.46
N ILE A 623 -24.43 4.79 -6.33
CA ILE A 623 -23.12 5.45 -6.22
C ILE A 623 -23.19 6.61 -5.23
N LYS A 624 -24.27 7.41 -5.23
CA LYS A 624 -24.51 8.46 -4.22
C LYS A 624 -24.58 7.87 -2.80
N ASP A 625 -25.15 6.68 -2.66
CA ASP A 625 -25.30 5.96 -1.39
C ASP A 625 -23.96 5.46 -0.81
N LEU A 626 -22.87 5.48 -1.59
CA LEU A 626 -21.52 5.22 -1.08
C LEU A 626 -21.05 6.33 -0.12
N VAL A 627 -21.58 7.55 -0.26
CA VAL A 627 -21.31 8.66 0.68
C VAL A 627 -22.31 8.59 1.83
N LYS A 628 -21.88 8.01 2.96
CA LYS A 628 -22.71 7.88 4.18
C LYS A 628 -22.71 9.11 5.08
N ASP A 629 -21.78 10.05 4.86
CA ASP A 629 -21.62 11.25 5.69
C ASP A 629 -22.40 12.43 5.10
N ASP A 630 -23.50 12.81 5.75
CA ASP A 630 -24.33 13.94 5.35
C ASP A 630 -23.58 15.28 5.40
N LYS A 631 -22.54 15.40 6.23
CA LYS A 631 -21.71 16.60 6.28
C LYS A 631 -20.92 16.77 4.99
N VAL A 632 -20.36 15.69 4.44
CA VAL A 632 -19.63 15.71 3.16
C VAL A 632 -20.54 16.19 2.03
N ARG A 633 -21.81 15.74 2.01
CA ARG A 633 -22.81 16.19 1.04
C ARG A 633 -23.11 17.68 1.21
N SER A 634 -23.34 18.14 2.44
CA SER A 634 -23.60 19.56 2.72
C SER A 634 -22.42 20.48 2.39
N ASP A 635 -21.19 20.04 2.67
CA ASP A 635 -19.96 20.78 2.35
C ASP A 635 -19.76 20.85 0.83
N ALA A 636 -20.04 19.77 0.11
CA ALA A 636 -20.00 19.75 -1.35
C ALA A 636 -21.06 20.66 -1.97
N GLU A 637 -22.28 20.67 -1.44
CA GLU A 637 -23.35 21.58 -1.88
C GLU A 637 -23.00 23.05 -1.60
N ALA A 638 -22.46 23.37 -0.42
CA ALA A 638 -21.98 24.71 -0.11
C ALA A 638 -20.85 25.14 -1.08
N THR A 639 -19.93 24.22 -1.39
CA THR A 639 -18.86 24.44 -2.37
C THR A 639 -19.43 24.67 -3.76
N PHE A 640 -20.40 23.86 -4.18
CA PHE A 640 -21.09 24.01 -5.47
C PHE A 640 -21.75 25.38 -5.58
N ASN A 641 -22.50 25.76 -4.55
CA ASN A 641 -23.19 27.05 -4.53
C ASN A 641 -22.21 28.22 -4.57
N GLN A 642 -21.11 28.13 -3.82
CA GLN A 642 -20.05 29.13 -3.82
C GLN A 642 -19.35 29.24 -5.19
N MET A 643 -19.09 28.11 -5.87
CA MET A 643 -18.34 28.09 -7.13
C MET A 643 -19.19 28.41 -8.35
N PHE A 644 -20.44 27.93 -8.43
CA PHE A 644 -21.19 27.83 -9.69
C PHE A 644 -22.50 28.62 -9.74
N THR A 645 -22.99 29.17 -8.63
CA THR A 645 -24.21 30.03 -8.62
C THR A 645 -23.92 31.42 -9.20
N GLY A 646 -22.65 31.84 -9.22
CA GLY A 646 -22.16 33.06 -9.86
C GLY A 646 -21.26 32.78 -11.06
N ASN A 647 -20.54 33.81 -11.52
CA ASN A 647 -19.50 33.63 -12.55
C ASN A 647 -18.21 33.11 -11.89
N ILE A 648 -17.89 31.83 -12.10
CA ILE A 648 -16.69 31.19 -11.55
C ILE A 648 -15.39 31.92 -11.96
N GLY A 649 -15.34 32.46 -13.18
CA GLY A 649 -14.22 33.24 -13.68
C GLY A 649 -13.99 34.51 -12.85
N GLU A 650 -15.04 35.29 -12.61
CA GLU A 650 -14.96 36.51 -11.78
C GLU A 650 -14.53 36.18 -10.35
N GLY A 651 -15.14 35.17 -9.73
CA GLY A 651 -14.77 34.72 -8.39
C GLY A 651 -13.30 34.30 -8.30
N THR A 652 -12.80 33.57 -9.32
CA THR A 652 -11.41 33.14 -9.40
C THR A 652 -10.46 34.33 -9.59
N LEU A 653 -10.85 35.33 -10.39
CA LEU A 653 -10.05 36.54 -10.59
C LEU A 653 -9.93 37.34 -9.29
N ILE A 654 -11.04 37.55 -8.58
CA ILE A 654 -11.03 38.24 -7.29
C ILE A 654 -10.16 37.50 -6.28
N ALA A 655 -10.26 36.17 -6.20
CA ALA A 655 -9.40 35.36 -5.34
C ALA A 655 -7.92 35.61 -5.66
N ARG A 656 -7.52 35.55 -6.94
CA ARG A 656 -6.14 35.81 -7.37
C ARG A 656 -5.68 37.23 -7.07
N ILE A 657 -6.54 38.23 -7.28
CA ILE A 657 -6.24 39.63 -6.95
C ILE A 657 -5.98 39.82 -5.46
N THR A 658 -6.78 39.18 -4.60
CA THR A 658 -6.61 39.30 -3.15
C THR A 658 -5.39 38.55 -2.62
N SER A 659 -4.99 37.45 -3.28
CA SER A 659 -3.81 36.64 -2.92
C SER A 659 -2.50 37.18 -3.49
N HIS A 660 -2.53 37.83 -4.65
CA HIS A 660 -1.37 38.41 -5.33
C HIS A 660 -1.58 39.92 -5.53
N GLN A 661 -1.58 40.65 -4.42
CA GLN A 661 -1.88 42.08 -4.42
C GLN A 661 -0.86 42.90 -5.21
N ASP A 662 0.40 42.46 -5.26
CA ASP A 662 1.46 43.05 -6.07
C ASP A 662 1.16 43.00 -7.58
N VAL A 663 0.69 41.84 -8.07
CA VAL A 663 0.21 41.69 -9.45
C VAL A 663 -1.00 42.60 -9.68
N ALA A 664 -1.92 42.62 -8.72
CA ALA A 664 -3.16 43.39 -8.84
C ALA A 664 -2.94 44.91 -8.78
N GLU A 665 -2.02 45.41 -7.96
CA GLU A 665 -1.63 46.83 -7.91
C GLU A 665 -1.13 47.30 -9.28
N ARG A 666 -0.39 46.43 -9.99
CA ARG A 666 0.15 46.77 -11.30
C ARG A 666 -0.85 46.65 -12.44
N TRP A 667 -1.68 45.60 -12.44
CA TRP A 667 -2.51 45.25 -13.61
C TRP A 667 -4.02 45.44 -13.40
N TYR A 668 -4.48 45.48 -12.15
CA TYR A 668 -5.90 45.53 -11.75
C TYR A 668 -6.18 46.47 -10.56
N PRO A 669 -5.62 47.70 -10.50
CA PRO A 669 -5.62 48.52 -9.28
C PRO A 669 -7.03 48.87 -8.79
N ASP A 670 -7.96 49.17 -9.70
CA ASP A 670 -9.34 49.51 -9.35
C ASP A 670 -10.07 48.30 -8.76
N LEU A 671 -9.85 47.12 -9.32
CA LEU A 671 -10.50 45.89 -8.88
C LEU A 671 -9.92 45.41 -7.54
N LEU A 672 -8.63 45.63 -7.29
CA LEU A 672 -8.01 45.41 -5.99
C LEU A 672 -8.64 46.31 -4.91
N ALA A 673 -8.78 47.61 -5.18
CA ALA A 673 -9.39 48.55 -4.25
C ALA A 673 -10.83 48.14 -3.89
N GLN A 674 -11.61 47.70 -4.88
CA GLN A 674 -12.96 47.18 -4.68
C GLN A 674 -12.96 45.89 -3.84
N ALA A 675 -12.11 44.92 -4.17
CA ALA A 675 -12.04 43.65 -3.46
C ALA A 675 -11.62 43.82 -1.98
N LEU A 676 -10.62 44.67 -1.70
CA LEU A 676 -10.18 44.96 -0.34
C LEU A 676 -11.23 45.72 0.46
N LYS A 677 -11.99 46.62 -0.17
CA LYS A 677 -13.11 47.30 0.47
C LYS A 677 -14.22 46.31 0.83
N ALA A 678 -14.63 45.46 -0.11
CA ALA A 678 -15.64 44.43 0.12
C ALA A 678 -15.25 43.46 1.25
N GLN A 679 -13.96 43.08 1.34
CA GLN A 679 -13.46 42.29 2.46
C GLN A 679 -13.63 43.03 3.79
N LYS A 680 -13.28 44.32 3.87
CA LYS A 680 -13.45 45.11 5.11
C LYS A 680 -14.90 45.28 5.52
N ASP A 681 -15.78 45.53 4.55
CA ASP A 681 -17.21 45.79 4.78
C ASP A 681 -17.96 44.50 5.20
N GLY A 682 -17.49 43.32 4.78
CA GLY A 682 -18.06 42.02 5.19
C GLY A 682 -17.62 41.50 6.57
N TYR A 683 -16.70 42.21 7.27
CA TYR A 683 -16.32 41.92 8.66
C TYR A 683 -17.01 42.83 9.69
N GLN A 684 -17.89 43.74 9.26
CA GLN A 684 -18.86 44.44 10.11
C GLN A 684 -20.18 43.67 10.14
#